data_AF-A0A7W6H183-F1
#
_entry.id   AF-A0A7W6H183-F1
#
_cell.length_a   1.000
_cell.length_b   1.000
_cell.length_c   1.000
_cell.angle_alpha   90.00
_cell.angle_beta   90.00
_cell.angle_gamma   90.00
#
_symmetry.space_group_name_H-M   'P 1'
#
loop_
_entity.id
_entity.type
_entity.pdbx_description
1 polymer ?
#
loop_
_entity_poly.entity_id
_entity_poly.type
_entity_poly.pdbx_seq_one_letter_code
_entity_poly.pdbx_strand_id
1 'polypeptide(L)'
;MPVKTPRAIWRGNPPSNAHQPEPQDIVAWAEDVNGNIANLQELPDNVASVEARTAALESIGATGSLPRAAVALATMGNVTLSGEQTIDGTLTSASDVLVRAQTDPAQNGLYTTASGAWTRRADMAAAGEFVGASVFVTDGTANLGATFYTGSVVSTVGVDPVVWLRTANQSALGALGLRVNEVAADITPLTAAASYNNPIVLTPVLGSYITYDTGVVTANAGYAYAEFAVTVGDVLKVSGIFYGAAVALLVFRGAGGAFHSYVEHQTNTNAFYDGYGVAVPEGAVTCTVSWLQENGEPIVSVAVVEQNLAEIQLRLIGDVSEIKGALADYKRSTPSDRVEGAYLRYSDGEVQPVGTFTYEMHSVEAGEEILVSGTFTGTSTAVVVWFTAAGGYLGYFQQNTSGVNTELVDQSVIVPVGAAMAGISWPNALGEATVKRASLTSVSEVSKAVSRMHVIPDSVDVDGYYISRTSGSKVELAGYKYRRYDVADLDAVFVNGTFSGSATAMIVFTDADDVFISSLNAHTTGVDSVWVDEPAPVPSKALYGYITWAAPYDGVAHTVSANSIDTGLAETVTELQQAVADLTVAGSTWAGKTGVWFGTSIPAGGGSYAYPALVADALGMTIHNEAAGGSAARAGVDSLKTVSDPYGWDGSFHRAVTRSLAATLAEMQYIYDNWVTVRELLTGDDRPVTLEPSDLAEMQDYSYEKRLIERHLGENRRDVYFFDHGHNDRAVDDIVTAGADTRNRFTYLGAINFLIDLILNDNPKAKIIFIGHYENARKETISQAQDLLADYWDFPIIRCWERLGWTQQTVLTKGEWESGVWNPTANAVAAPKELTKIWMPDDLHPNTDISGGATGRIAEVIIAQLAHIV
;
A
#
# COMPACT_ATOMS: atom_id res chain seq x y z
N MET A 1 41.61 -23.71 14.84
CA MET A 1 41.67 -23.72 16.32
C MET A 1 40.23 -23.77 16.83
N PRO A 2 39.88 -24.55 17.86
CA PRO A 2 38.50 -24.59 18.33
C PRO A 2 38.11 -23.24 18.95
N VAL A 3 36.93 -22.73 18.60
CA VAL A 3 36.36 -21.50 19.18
C VAL A 3 36.05 -21.77 20.65
N LYS A 4 36.70 -21.03 21.56
CA LYS A 4 36.48 -21.15 23.01
C LYS A 4 35.43 -20.11 23.43
N THR A 5 34.45 -20.51 24.24
CA THR A 5 33.54 -19.54 24.87
C THR A 5 34.28 -18.76 25.98
N PRO A 6 33.85 -17.53 26.33
CA PRO A 6 34.46 -16.77 27.43
C PRO A 6 34.55 -17.55 28.75
N ARG A 7 33.58 -18.44 29.00
CA ARG A 7 33.57 -19.34 30.18
C ARG A 7 34.61 -20.47 30.09
N ALA A 8 34.95 -20.93 28.90
CA ALA A 8 35.97 -21.97 28.66
C ALA A 8 37.40 -21.43 28.83
N ILE A 9 37.61 -20.15 28.53
CA ILE A 9 38.90 -19.43 28.67
C ILE A 9 39.36 -19.38 30.14
N TRP A 10 38.43 -19.26 31.10
CA TRP A 10 38.78 -19.11 32.53
C TRP A 10 38.85 -20.39 33.34
N ARG A 11 38.09 -21.43 32.99
CA ARG A 11 37.96 -22.64 33.84
C ARG A 11 38.84 -23.81 33.41
N GLY A 12 39.46 -23.75 32.23
CA GLY A 12 40.32 -24.82 31.72
C GLY A 12 39.70 -26.20 31.91
N ASN A 13 38.47 -26.41 31.40
CA ASN A 13 37.76 -27.67 31.58
C ASN A 13 37.35 -28.26 30.22
N PRO A 14 37.96 -29.38 29.76
CA PRO A 14 38.96 -30.18 30.47
C PRO A 14 40.32 -29.47 30.59
N PRO A 15 41.10 -29.72 31.67
CA PRO A 15 42.39 -29.07 31.88
C PRO A 15 43.41 -29.65 30.92
N SER A 16 43.59 -28.97 29.79
CA SER A 16 44.66 -29.26 28.84
C SER A 16 45.30 -27.97 28.35
N ASN A 17 46.53 -28.06 27.85
CA ASN A 17 47.24 -26.92 27.26
C ASN A 17 46.44 -26.26 26.11
N ALA A 18 45.50 -27.00 25.50
CA ALA A 18 44.60 -26.46 24.48
C ALA A 18 43.44 -25.61 25.05
N HIS A 19 43.22 -25.58 26.37
CA HIS A 19 42.12 -24.88 27.05
C HIS A 19 42.59 -23.85 28.09
N GLN A 20 43.89 -23.57 28.17
CA GLN A 20 44.39 -22.42 28.94
C GLN A 20 44.22 -21.13 28.14
N PRO A 21 43.97 -19.98 28.79
CA PRO A 21 43.86 -18.69 28.12
C PRO A 21 45.22 -18.26 27.56
N GLU A 22 45.30 -17.99 26.26
CA GLU A 22 46.48 -17.38 25.67
C GLU A 22 46.44 -15.85 25.84
N PRO A 23 47.58 -15.14 25.81
CA PRO A 23 47.60 -13.68 25.96
C PRO A 23 46.65 -12.94 25.00
N GLN A 24 46.47 -13.47 23.78
CA GLN A 24 45.54 -12.94 22.78
C GLN A 24 44.05 -13.10 23.16
N ASP A 25 43.69 -14.17 23.87
CA ASP A 25 42.33 -14.39 24.37
C ASP A 25 41.95 -13.36 25.45
N ILE A 26 42.93 -12.95 26.25
CA ILE A 26 42.77 -11.92 27.29
C ILE A 26 42.63 -10.53 26.67
N VAL A 27 43.38 -10.25 25.60
CA VAL A 27 43.27 -8.98 24.85
C VAL A 27 41.90 -8.86 24.19
N ALA A 28 41.44 -9.90 23.50
CA ALA A 28 40.12 -9.90 22.86
C ALA A 28 38.97 -9.71 23.86
N TRP A 29 39.07 -10.31 25.05
CA TRP A 29 38.11 -10.07 26.13
C TRP A 29 38.18 -8.65 26.69
N ALA A 30 39.38 -8.08 26.85
CA ALA A 30 39.54 -6.70 27.31
C ALA A 30 38.99 -5.68 26.30
N GLU A 31 39.12 -5.96 25.00
CA GLU A 31 38.52 -5.17 23.93
C GLU A 31 36.98 -5.25 23.97
N ASP A 32 36.41 -6.44 24.15
CA ASP A 32 34.97 -6.64 24.32
C ASP A 32 34.42 -5.93 25.57
N VAL A 33 35.12 -6.01 26.70
CA VAL A 33 34.74 -5.30 27.93
C VAL A 33 34.85 -3.77 27.74
N ASN A 34 35.89 -3.28 27.08
CA ASN A 34 36.04 -1.85 26.81
C ASN A 34 34.97 -1.32 25.85
N GLY A 35 34.58 -2.10 24.84
CA GLY A 35 33.44 -1.78 23.97
C GLY A 35 32.12 -1.70 24.74
N ASN A 36 31.90 -2.64 25.66
CA ASN A 36 30.72 -2.63 26.53
C ASN A 36 30.73 -1.46 27.54
N ILE A 37 31.90 -1.02 28.01
CA ILE A 37 32.03 0.16 28.89
C ILE A 37 31.74 1.46 28.15
N ALA A 38 32.16 1.59 26.88
CA ALA A 38 31.84 2.75 26.05
C ALA A 38 30.31 2.89 25.86
N ASN A 39 29.61 1.79 25.59
CA ASN A 39 28.15 1.77 25.50
C ASN A 39 27.44 2.14 26.83
N LEU A 40 28.06 1.83 27.98
CA LEU A 40 27.56 2.24 29.29
C LEU A 40 27.78 3.73 29.61
N GLN A 41 28.75 4.39 28.96
CA GLN A 41 29.01 5.83 29.12
C GLN A 41 28.01 6.71 28.36
N GLU A 42 27.29 6.20 27.36
CA GLU A 42 26.23 6.93 26.64
C GLU A 42 24.90 6.96 27.42
N LEU A 43 24.69 6.03 28.37
CA LEU A 43 23.45 5.92 29.13
C LEU A 43 23.14 7.16 30.01
N PRO A 44 24.10 7.76 30.75
CA PRO A 44 23.84 8.95 31.57
C PRO A 44 23.36 10.17 30.76
N ASP A 45 23.93 10.40 29.57
CA ASP A 45 23.54 11.51 28.70
C ASP A 45 22.14 11.29 28.12
N ASN A 46 21.82 10.04 27.76
CA ASN A 46 20.48 9.65 27.34
C ASN A 46 19.44 9.80 28.46
N VAL A 47 19.78 9.43 29.70
CA VAL A 47 18.90 9.61 30.87
C VAL A 47 18.65 11.08 31.16
N ALA A 48 19.69 11.93 31.13
CA ALA A 48 19.54 13.37 31.34
C ALA A 48 18.67 14.04 30.25
N SER A 49 18.80 13.62 28.99
CA SER A 49 17.95 14.06 27.88
C SER A 49 16.48 13.65 28.08
N VAL A 50 16.24 12.41 28.52
CA VAL A 50 14.89 11.92 28.83
C VAL A 50 14.27 12.66 30.01
N GLU A 51 15.01 12.88 31.10
CA GLU A 51 14.54 13.65 32.26
C GLU A 51 14.15 15.09 31.88
N ALA A 52 14.95 15.77 31.07
CA ALA A 52 14.64 17.11 30.58
C ALA A 52 13.37 17.15 29.70
N ARG A 53 13.16 16.13 28.86
CA ARG A 53 11.95 16.00 28.03
C ARG A 53 10.71 15.72 28.88
N THR A 54 10.82 14.83 29.87
CA THR A 54 9.72 14.53 30.80
C THR A 54 9.31 15.78 31.58
N ALA A 55 10.26 16.56 32.10
CA ALA A 55 9.96 17.81 32.80
C ALA A 55 9.28 18.85 31.89
N ALA A 56 9.65 18.93 30.61
CA ALA A 56 8.99 19.79 29.64
C ALA A 56 7.54 19.35 29.36
N LEU A 57 7.30 18.05 29.21
CA LEU A 57 5.97 17.49 29.01
C LEU A 57 5.08 17.67 30.25
N GLU A 58 5.63 17.48 31.45
CA GLU A 58 4.94 17.76 32.71
C GLU A 58 4.56 19.24 32.84
N SER A 59 5.45 20.15 32.43
CA SER A 59 5.17 21.59 32.37
C SER A 59 4.07 21.93 31.36
N ILE A 60 4.08 21.31 30.19
CA ILE A 60 3.03 21.48 29.17
C ILE A 60 1.69 20.98 29.71
N GLY A 61 1.65 19.81 30.34
CA GLY A 61 0.44 19.26 30.95
C GLY A 61 -0.10 20.09 32.12
N ALA A 62 0.77 20.80 32.85
CA ALA A 62 0.37 21.62 34.01
C ALA A 62 -0.05 23.05 33.66
N THR A 63 0.54 23.67 32.62
CA THR A 63 0.36 25.10 32.31
C THR A 63 -0.04 25.41 30.87
N GLY A 64 -0.04 24.43 29.96
CA GLY A 64 -0.25 24.62 28.53
C GLY A 64 1.01 25.13 27.82
N SER A 65 1.06 24.96 26.49
CA SER A 65 2.08 25.62 25.65
C SER A 65 1.53 26.93 25.07
N LEU A 66 2.43 27.85 24.74
CA LEU A 66 2.14 29.13 24.09
C LEU A 66 2.76 29.12 22.68
N PRO A 67 2.02 28.71 21.64
CA PRO A 67 2.55 28.61 20.30
C PRO A 67 2.99 29.96 19.73
N ARG A 68 4.16 29.96 19.11
CA ARG A 68 4.72 31.06 18.29
C ARG A 68 4.52 30.74 16.82
N ALA A 69 4.54 31.75 15.96
CA ALA A 69 4.44 31.49 14.53
C ALA A 69 5.62 30.62 14.06
N ALA A 70 5.37 29.73 13.10
CA ALA A 70 6.36 28.76 12.65
C ALA A 70 7.64 29.43 12.13
N VAL A 71 8.74 28.68 12.17
CA VAL A 71 10.03 29.06 11.58
C VAL A 71 10.35 28.12 10.43
N ALA A 72 11.10 28.61 9.44
CA ALA A 72 11.58 27.78 8.36
C ALA A 72 12.58 26.74 8.89
N LEU A 73 13.61 27.16 9.62
CA LEU A 73 14.73 26.27 9.97
C LEU A 73 15.03 26.31 11.47
N ALA A 74 15.70 25.28 11.98
CA ALA A 74 16.24 25.26 13.34
C ALA A 74 17.74 24.96 13.33
N THR A 75 18.51 25.70 14.13
CA THR A 75 19.97 25.54 14.18
C THR A 75 20.35 24.24 14.90
N MET A 76 21.22 23.43 14.28
CA MET A 76 21.78 22.21 14.90
C MET A 76 23.07 22.48 15.71
N GLY A 77 23.67 23.64 15.53
CA GLY A 77 24.90 24.05 16.20
C GLY A 77 25.01 25.57 16.28
N ASN A 78 26.13 26.05 16.80
CA ASN A 78 26.38 27.48 16.93
C ASN A 78 26.50 28.15 15.54
N VAL A 79 25.77 29.23 15.32
CA VAL A 79 25.77 29.99 14.06
C VAL A 79 26.19 31.45 14.29
N THR A 80 26.55 32.14 13.21
CA THR A 80 26.74 33.60 13.28
C THR A 80 25.38 34.27 13.12
N LEU A 81 24.98 35.18 14.01
CA LEU A 81 23.71 35.91 13.90
C LEU A 81 23.79 37.08 12.90
N SER A 82 24.36 36.83 11.73
CA SER A 82 24.47 37.77 10.61
C SER A 82 24.77 37.05 9.29
N GLY A 83 24.29 37.60 8.18
CA GLY A 83 24.50 37.03 6.85
C GLY A 83 23.60 35.83 6.58
N GLU A 84 23.23 35.63 5.33
CA GLU A 84 22.49 34.43 4.92
C GLU A 84 23.42 33.21 4.96
N GLN A 85 22.93 32.10 5.52
CA GLN A 85 23.72 30.90 5.81
C GLN A 85 22.91 29.65 5.49
N THR A 86 23.60 28.56 5.16
CA THR A 86 22.96 27.25 5.06
C THR A 86 22.73 26.69 6.45
N ILE A 87 21.47 26.51 6.82
CA ILE A 87 21.03 25.95 8.09
C ILE A 87 20.20 24.73 7.78
N ASP A 88 20.57 23.60 8.37
CA ASP A 88 19.82 22.35 8.20
C ASP A 88 19.59 21.97 6.72
N GLY A 89 20.63 22.10 5.89
CA GLY A 89 20.57 21.78 4.45
C GLY A 89 20.03 22.89 3.55
N THR A 90 19.32 23.89 4.09
CA THR A 90 18.68 24.95 3.30
C THR A 90 19.38 26.31 3.46
N LEU A 91 19.65 27.01 2.36
CA LEU A 91 20.19 28.38 2.38
C LEU A 91 19.11 29.37 2.80
N THR A 92 19.36 30.14 3.86
CA THR A 92 18.41 31.17 4.32
C THR A 92 18.32 32.34 3.35
N SER A 93 17.16 32.99 3.29
CA SER A 93 16.93 34.21 2.50
C SER A 93 15.80 35.01 3.12
N ALA A 94 16.13 35.91 4.06
CA ALA A 94 15.16 36.57 4.93
C ALA A 94 14.21 35.57 5.64
N SER A 95 14.75 34.42 6.03
CA SER A 95 14.01 33.30 6.59
C SER A 95 13.84 33.45 8.09
N ASP A 96 12.74 32.95 8.64
CA ASP A 96 12.58 32.83 10.08
C ASP A 96 13.24 31.55 10.58
N VAL A 97 14.06 31.64 11.64
CA VAL A 97 14.89 30.55 12.14
C VAL A 97 14.82 30.48 13.65
N LEU A 98 14.63 29.27 14.18
CA LEU A 98 14.87 28.97 15.59
C LEU A 98 16.36 28.80 15.83
N VAL A 99 16.94 29.74 16.58
CA VAL A 99 18.30 29.64 17.09
C VAL A 99 18.24 28.97 18.46
N ARG A 100 18.71 27.73 18.54
CA ARG A 100 18.60 26.88 19.75
C ARG A 100 19.91 26.32 20.27
N ALA A 101 21.01 26.50 19.54
CA ALA A 101 22.28 25.82 19.78
C ALA A 101 23.49 26.78 19.88
N GLN A 102 23.29 28.03 20.30
CA GLN A 102 24.39 28.96 20.51
C GLN A 102 25.30 28.54 21.67
N THR A 103 26.58 28.86 21.57
CA THR A 103 27.56 28.71 22.67
C THR A 103 27.21 29.59 23.87
N ASP A 104 26.59 30.76 23.61
CA ASP A 104 25.96 31.59 24.64
C ASP A 104 24.44 31.38 24.60
N PRO A 105 23.85 30.62 25.55
CA PRO A 105 22.42 30.32 25.54
C PRO A 105 21.51 31.54 25.66
N ALA A 106 22.00 32.69 26.12
CA ALA A 106 21.21 33.92 26.16
C ALA A 106 20.89 34.45 24.75
N GLN A 107 21.65 34.01 23.74
CA GLN A 107 21.42 34.33 22.34
C GLN A 107 20.37 33.44 21.67
N ASN A 108 19.97 32.32 22.29
CA ASN A 108 18.92 31.47 21.73
C ASN A 108 17.56 32.19 21.69
N GLY A 109 16.72 31.83 20.72
CA GLY A 109 15.42 32.45 20.45
C GLY A 109 15.05 32.40 18.98
N LEU A 110 13.97 33.11 18.60
CA LEU A 110 13.50 33.20 17.22
C LEU A 110 14.11 34.41 16.52
N TYR A 111 14.61 34.22 15.30
CA TYR A 111 15.26 35.27 14.51
C TYR A 111 14.72 35.29 13.08
N THR A 112 14.74 36.46 12.46
CA THR A 112 14.62 36.61 11.00
C THR A 112 16.02 36.88 10.43
N THR A 113 16.45 36.07 9.48
CA THR A 113 17.77 36.20 8.85
C THR A 113 17.84 37.44 7.96
N ALA A 114 19.06 37.88 7.68
CA ALA A 114 19.33 38.98 6.77
C ALA A 114 20.77 38.89 6.26
N SER A 115 21.07 39.59 5.17
CA SER A 115 22.46 39.79 4.71
C SER A 115 23.34 40.55 5.71
N GLY A 116 22.71 41.35 6.58
CA GLY A 116 23.32 42.02 7.74
C GLY A 116 23.10 41.25 9.04
N ALA A 117 23.07 41.97 10.18
CA ALA A 117 22.73 41.35 11.47
C ALA A 117 21.31 40.79 11.46
N TRP A 118 21.13 39.60 12.02
CA TRP A 118 19.81 39.00 12.19
C TRP A 118 19.03 39.71 13.30
N THR A 119 17.72 39.76 13.16
CA THR A 119 16.84 40.45 14.12
C THR A 119 16.01 39.43 14.89
N ARG A 120 15.90 39.57 16.21
CA ARG A 120 14.97 38.73 16.99
C ARG A 120 13.54 38.99 16.53
N ARG A 121 12.75 37.94 16.38
CA ARG A 121 11.35 38.07 15.98
C ARG A 121 10.53 38.77 17.06
N ALA A 122 9.57 39.56 16.60
CA ALA A 122 8.74 40.39 17.46
C ALA A 122 7.85 39.60 18.42
N ASP A 123 7.50 38.35 18.08
CA ASP A 123 6.67 37.47 18.91
C ASP A 123 7.46 36.69 19.98
N MET A 124 8.78 36.95 20.08
CA MET A 124 9.65 36.42 21.12
C MET A 124 10.82 37.38 21.44
N ALA A 125 10.48 38.65 21.65
CA ALA A 125 11.42 39.74 21.94
C ALA A 125 11.30 40.29 23.37
N ALA A 126 10.28 39.91 24.14
CA ALA A 126 10.07 40.34 25.52
C ALA A 126 10.24 39.20 26.53
N ALA A 127 10.65 39.54 27.76
CA ALA A 127 10.99 38.57 28.82
C ALA A 127 9.85 37.56 29.13
N GLY A 128 8.61 38.03 29.17
CA GLY A 128 7.43 37.20 29.43
C GLY A 128 7.03 36.27 28.28
N GLU A 129 7.67 36.36 27.11
CA GLU A 129 7.32 35.56 25.93
C GLU A 129 8.08 34.23 25.86
N PHE A 130 9.08 34.02 26.73
CA PHE A 130 9.91 32.81 26.71
C PHE A 130 9.27 31.65 27.48
N VAL A 131 8.70 31.91 28.65
CA VAL A 131 8.14 30.83 29.49
C VAL A 131 6.91 30.22 28.80
N GLY A 132 6.98 28.92 28.50
CA GLY A 132 5.90 28.18 27.87
C GLY A 132 5.90 28.25 26.34
N ALA A 133 6.84 28.93 25.70
CA ALA A 133 6.82 29.11 24.24
C ALA A 133 7.05 27.80 23.49
N SER A 134 6.26 27.53 22.46
CA SER A 134 6.47 26.43 21.51
C SER A 134 6.57 26.96 20.07
N VAL A 135 7.36 26.32 19.21
CA VAL A 135 7.55 26.72 17.82
C VAL A 135 7.70 25.50 16.92
N PHE A 136 7.04 25.53 15.76
CA PHE A 136 7.08 24.50 14.73
C PHE A 136 8.05 24.85 13.61
N VAL A 137 8.76 23.86 13.07
CA VAL A 137 9.77 24.02 12.00
C VAL A 137 9.23 23.47 10.67
N THR A 138 9.26 24.26 9.61
CA THR A 138 8.58 23.95 8.33
C THR A 138 9.51 23.56 7.17
N ASP A 139 10.83 23.62 7.36
CA ASP A 139 11.84 23.36 6.33
C ASP A 139 13.12 22.78 6.97
N GLY A 140 14.07 22.35 6.15
CA GLY A 140 15.36 21.76 6.57
C GLY A 140 15.35 20.24 6.56
N THR A 141 16.53 19.62 6.65
CA THR A 141 16.68 18.16 6.52
C THR A 141 16.43 17.43 7.84
N ALA A 142 17.00 17.90 8.95
CA ALA A 142 17.01 17.18 10.23
C ALA A 142 15.90 17.64 11.20
N ASN A 143 15.42 18.88 11.09
CA ASN A 143 14.44 19.46 12.03
C ASN A 143 13.08 19.77 11.40
N LEU A 144 12.87 19.47 10.12
CA LEU A 144 11.55 19.60 9.47
C LEU A 144 10.48 18.84 10.25
N GLY A 145 9.37 19.52 10.54
CA GLY A 145 8.23 18.95 11.26
C GLY A 145 8.47 18.74 12.77
N ALA A 146 9.57 19.25 13.31
CA ALA A 146 9.82 19.24 14.74
C ALA A 146 9.13 20.42 15.43
N THR A 147 8.59 20.17 16.64
CA THR A 147 8.16 21.21 17.57
C THR A 147 9.18 21.34 18.69
N PHE A 148 9.63 22.56 18.93
CA PHE A 148 10.50 22.91 20.05
C PHE A 148 9.75 23.73 21.09
N TYR A 149 10.05 23.49 22.37
CA TYR A 149 9.47 24.16 23.52
C TYR A 149 10.57 24.76 24.39
N THR A 150 10.28 25.89 25.03
CA THR A 150 11.10 26.41 26.13
C THR A 150 10.23 26.72 27.35
N GLY A 151 10.68 26.22 28.51
CA GLY A 151 10.14 26.59 29.83
C GLY A 151 11.03 27.62 30.54
N SER A 152 12.04 28.18 29.86
CA SER A 152 13.01 29.08 30.49
C SER A 152 12.33 30.35 30.98
N VAL A 153 12.50 30.65 32.26
CA VAL A 153 12.04 31.91 32.86
C VAL A 153 13.09 32.98 32.56
N VAL A 154 12.76 33.90 31.67
CA VAL A 154 13.62 35.03 31.28
C VAL A 154 13.12 36.29 31.97
N SER A 155 13.99 37.00 32.67
CA SER A 155 13.76 38.33 33.24
C SER A 155 14.37 39.43 32.35
N THR A 156 15.53 39.14 31.74
CA THR A 156 16.24 40.05 30.83
C THR A 156 16.66 39.32 29.56
N VAL A 157 16.04 39.69 28.43
CA VAL A 157 16.33 39.11 27.10
C VAL A 157 17.76 39.44 26.67
N GLY A 158 18.50 38.42 26.21
CA GLY A 158 19.90 38.56 25.81
C GLY A 158 20.90 38.52 26.97
N VAL A 159 20.44 38.28 28.20
CA VAL A 159 21.29 38.06 29.38
C VAL A 159 20.99 36.70 30.02
N ASP A 160 19.70 36.38 30.23
CA ASP A 160 19.32 35.12 30.83
C ASP A 160 19.39 33.97 29.83
N PRO A 161 19.87 32.78 30.22
CA PRO A 161 20.03 31.64 29.33
C PRO A 161 18.68 31.05 28.89
N VAL A 162 18.54 30.74 27.60
CA VAL A 162 17.33 30.15 27.02
C VAL A 162 17.64 28.75 26.51
N VAL A 163 16.91 27.76 27.01
CA VAL A 163 17.04 26.35 26.63
C VAL A 163 15.81 25.91 25.86
N TRP A 164 16.03 25.35 24.67
CA TRP A 164 14.99 24.78 23.81
C TRP A 164 15.09 23.26 23.77
N LEU A 165 13.96 22.62 24.07
CA LEU A 165 13.79 21.17 24.09
C LEU A 165 12.87 20.75 22.95
N ARG A 166 13.16 19.64 22.30
CA ARG A 166 12.30 19.08 21.26
C ARG A 166 11.16 18.28 21.91
N THR A 167 9.90 18.63 21.62
CA THR A 167 8.72 18.05 22.27
C THR A 167 7.91 17.13 21.37
N ALA A 168 7.85 17.40 20.07
CA ALA A 168 7.19 16.55 19.07
C ALA A 168 8.02 16.47 17.79
N ASN A 169 7.87 15.36 17.04
CA ASN A 169 8.45 15.19 15.72
C ASN A 169 7.37 14.65 14.77
N GLN A 170 6.61 15.53 14.10
CA GLN A 170 5.63 15.15 13.05
C GLN A 170 6.29 14.89 11.69
N SER A 171 7.57 15.25 11.59
CA SER A 171 8.57 14.88 10.60
C SER A 171 8.35 13.56 9.86
N ALA A 172 7.98 12.47 10.55
CA ALA A 172 7.75 11.19 9.89
C ALA A 172 6.55 11.20 8.93
N LEU A 173 5.36 11.67 9.35
CA LEU A 173 4.13 11.63 8.56
C LEU A 173 4.07 12.72 7.48
N GLY A 174 4.58 13.92 7.81
CA GLY A 174 4.67 15.03 6.85
C GLY A 174 5.72 14.78 5.77
N ALA A 175 6.90 14.27 6.14
CA ALA A 175 7.92 13.91 5.17
C ALA A 175 7.55 12.64 4.39
N LEU A 176 6.83 11.66 4.95
CA LEU A 176 6.30 10.52 4.19
C LEU A 176 5.30 10.99 3.12
N GLY A 177 4.38 11.92 3.44
CA GLY A 177 3.44 12.48 2.48
C GLY A 177 4.10 13.31 1.38
N LEU A 178 5.02 14.22 1.77
CA LEU A 178 5.77 15.06 0.83
C LEU A 178 6.75 14.25 -0.03
N ARG A 179 7.45 13.26 0.52
CA ARG A 179 8.40 12.43 -0.23
C ARG A 179 7.72 11.39 -1.12
N VAL A 180 6.54 10.88 -0.73
CA VAL A 180 5.68 10.10 -1.65
C VAL A 180 5.23 10.97 -2.82
N ASN A 181 4.90 12.24 -2.56
CA ASN A 181 4.53 13.20 -3.60
C ASN A 181 5.73 13.63 -4.47
N GLU A 182 6.93 13.78 -3.91
CA GLU A 182 8.18 14.06 -4.64
C GLU A 182 8.61 12.85 -5.48
N VAL A 183 8.51 11.64 -4.93
CA VAL A 183 8.73 10.38 -5.68
C VAL A 183 7.68 10.24 -6.79
N ALA A 184 6.41 10.53 -6.54
CA ALA A 184 5.36 10.54 -7.56
C ALA A 184 5.59 11.64 -8.62
N ALA A 185 6.07 12.81 -8.21
CA ALA A 185 6.40 13.93 -9.10
C ALA A 185 7.66 13.64 -9.94
N ASP A 186 8.60 12.85 -9.44
CA ASP A 186 9.78 12.37 -10.18
C ASP A 186 9.45 11.16 -11.08
N ILE A 187 8.44 10.36 -10.72
CA ILE A 187 7.88 9.29 -11.56
C ILE A 187 7.06 9.86 -12.74
N THR A 188 6.46 11.04 -12.60
CA THR A 188 5.62 11.63 -13.66
C THR A 188 6.43 11.92 -14.96
N PRO A 189 7.64 12.51 -14.89
CA PRO A 189 8.58 12.57 -16.01
C PRO A 189 9.02 11.19 -16.51
N LEU A 190 9.12 10.16 -15.65
CA LEU A 190 9.44 8.77 -16.06
C LEU A 190 8.28 8.10 -16.83
N THR A 191 7.03 8.38 -16.50
CA THR A 191 5.86 7.93 -17.30
C THR A 191 5.71 8.69 -18.62
N ALA A 192 6.15 9.95 -18.66
CA ALA A 192 6.30 10.69 -19.92
C ALA A 192 7.53 10.22 -20.72
N ALA A 193 8.61 9.79 -20.05
CA ALA A 193 9.82 9.22 -20.65
C ALA A 193 9.67 7.74 -21.04
N ALA A 194 8.66 7.04 -20.52
CA ALA A 194 8.21 5.74 -21.03
C ALA A 194 7.63 5.85 -22.45
N SER A 195 7.48 7.09 -22.94
CA SER A 195 7.34 7.41 -24.35
C SER A 195 8.67 7.96 -24.86
N TYR A 196 9.50 7.06 -25.40
CA TYR A 196 10.10 7.16 -26.73
C TYR A 196 11.63 7.19 -26.87
N ASN A 197 12.06 6.48 -27.92
CA ASN A 197 13.04 6.92 -28.91
C ASN A 197 12.42 8.03 -29.78
N ASN A 198 12.15 9.24 -29.23
CA ASN A 198 11.16 10.15 -29.83
C ASN A 198 11.77 10.73 -31.10
N PRO A 199 11.31 10.35 -32.30
CA PRO A 199 11.88 10.89 -33.51
C PRO A 199 11.61 12.38 -33.50
N ILE A 200 12.68 13.18 -33.55
CA ILE A 200 12.55 14.59 -33.85
C ILE A 200 11.98 14.66 -35.26
N VAL A 201 10.78 15.22 -35.38
CA VAL A 201 10.14 15.42 -36.68
C VAL A 201 10.99 16.42 -37.47
N LEU A 202 11.75 15.92 -38.44
CA LEU A 202 12.52 16.74 -39.34
C LEU A 202 11.56 17.40 -40.34
N THR A 203 11.80 18.68 -40.65
CA THR A 203 11.09 19.40 -41.72
C THR A 203 12.11 19.71 -42.81
N PRO A 204 12.22 18.87 -43.85
CA PRO A 204 13.29 19.01 -44.85
C PRO A 204 13.16 20.29 -45.70
N VAL A 205 14.26 20.99 -45.86
CA VAL A 205 14.46 22.05 -46.85
C VAL A 205 15.23 21.46 -48.03
N LEU A 206 14.56 21.31 -49.17
CA LEU A 206 15.13 20.68 -50.36
C LEU A 206 16.04 21.63 -51.14
N GLY A 207 17.07 21.06 -51.78
CA GLY A 207 17.96 21.76 -52.70
C GLY A 207 19.06 22.57 -52.03
N SER A 208 19.38 22.29 -50.77
CA SER A 208 20.46 22.94 -50.01
C SER A 208 21.00 22.02 -48.92
N TYR A 209 22.21 22.30 -48.42
CA TYR A 209 22.81 21.68 -47.23
C TYR A 209 23.42 22.73 -46.30
N ILE A 210 23.74 22.36 -45.06
CA ILE A 210 24.50 23.20 -44.13
C ILE A 210 25.99 22.86 -44.21
N THR A 211 26.81 23.86 -44.53
CA THR A 211 28.26 23.69 -44.59
C THR A 211 28.84 23.46 -43.19
N TYR A 212 29.61 22.38 -43.02
CA TYR A 212 29.97 21.86 -41.69
C TYR A 212 30.78 22.82 -40.80
N ASP A 213 31.66 23.64 -41.37
CA ASP A 213 32.61 24.50 -40.64
C ASP A 213 32.14 25.95 -40.47
N THR A 214 31.07 26.33 -41.16
CA THR A 214 30.57 27.71 -41.20
C THR A 214 29.09 27.82 -40.84
N GLY A 215 28.35 26.72 -40.84
CA GLY A 215 26.90 26.69 -40.58
C GLY A 215 26.06 27.44 -41.62
N VAL A 216 26.64 27.74 -42.78
CA VAL A 216 25.98 28.49 -43.86
C VAL A 216 25.15 27.55 -44.73
N VAL A 217 23.95 27.98 -45.09
CA VAL A 217 23.10 27.29 -46.06
C VAL A 217 23.69 27.44 -47.46
N THR A 218 24.05 26.33 -48.10
CA THR A 218 24.62 26.30 -49.45
C THR A 218 23.69 25.57 -50.41
N ALA A 219 23.38 26.19 -51.55
CA ALA A 219 22.48 25.63 -52.56
C ALA A 219 23.12 24.43 -53.28
N ASN A 220 22.42 23.29 -53.29
CA ASN A 220 22.77 22.11 -54.05
C ASN A 220 21.53 21.23 -54.25
N ALA A 221 21.11 21.02 -55.50
CA ALA A 221 19.86 20.34 -55.84
C ALA A 221 19.78 18.88 -55.32
N GLY A 222 20.91 18.21 -55.05
CA GLY A 222 20.93 16.82 -54.58
C GLY A 222 20.78 16.64 -53.07
N TYR A 223 20.81 17.73 -52.29
CA TYR A 223 20.80 17.67 -50.82
C TYR A 223 19.50 18.19 -50.23
N ALA A 224 19.23 17.75 -49.00
CA ALA A 224 18.26 18.34 -48.11
C ALA A 224 18.90 18.54 -46.72
N TYR A 225 18.36 19.48 -45.95
CA TYR A 225 18.69 19.62 -44.55
C TYR A 225 17.45 19.91 -43.72
N ALA A 226 17.52 19.65 -42.42
CA ALA A 226 16.51 20.05 -41.45
C ALA A 226 17.18 20.73 -40.26
N GLU A 227 16.49 21.70 -39.67
CA GLU A 227 16.89 22.38 -38.44
C GLU A 227 15.86 22.10 -37.36
N PHE A 228 16.33 21.81 -36.15
CA PHE A 228 15.49 21.53 -34.99
C PHE A 228 16.11 22.09 -33.71
N ALA A 229 15.27 22.35 -32.70
CA ALA A 229 15.72 22.84 -31.39
C ALA A 229 16.40 21.72 -30.58
N VAL A 230 17.36 22.09 -29.74
CA VAL A 230 18.08 21.16 -28.85
C VAL A 230 18.25 21.75 -27.45
N THR A 231 18.31 20.90 -26.43
CA THR A 231 18.54 21.30 -25.04
C THR A 231 19.94 20.89 -24.61
N VAL A 232 20.68 21.80 -23.96
CA VAL A 232 22.01 21.48 -23.40
C VAL A 232 21.88 20.37 -22.36
N GLY A 233 22.72 19.33 -22.47
CA GLY A 233 22.70 18.15 -21.61
C GLY A 233 22.03 16.92 -22.23
N ASP A 234 21.23 17.10 -23.28
CA ASP A 234 20.63 15.98 -24.02
C ASP A 234 21.69 15.20 -24.83
N VAL A 235 21.40 13.93 -25.11
CA VAL A 235 22.17 13.12 -26.09
C VAL A 235 21.28 12.82 -27.28
N LEU A 236 21.68 13.24 -28.47
CA LEU A 236 21.00 12.92 -29.73
C LEU A 236 21.46 11.55 -30.24
N LYS A 237 20.54 10.78 -30.82
CA LYS A 237 20.81 9.54 -31.55
C LYS A 237 20.53 9.77 -33.03
N VAL A 238 21.54 9.56 -33.87
CA VAL A 238 21.43 9.76 -35.31
C VAL A 238 21.60 8.43 -36.04
N SER A 239 20.61 8.09 -36.86
CA SER A 239 20.65 6.95 -37.78
C SER A 239 20.44 7.42 -39.23
N GLY A 240 21.25 6.94 -40.15
CA GLY A 240 21.12 7.28 -41.57
C GLY A 240 22.42 7.13 -42.36
N ILE A 241 22.34 7.43 -43.66
CA ILE A 241 23.48 7.39 -44.58
C ILE A 241 23.89 8.82 -44.92
N PHE A 242 25.14 9.17 -44.60
CA PHE A 242 25.68 10.51 -44.78
C PHE A 242 26.78 10.53 -45.84
N TYR A 243 26.78 11.57 -46.68
CA TYR A 243 27.70 11.70 -47.81
C TYR A 243 28.00 13.18 -48.10
N GLY A 244 29.28 13.48 -48.32
CA GLY A 244 29.76 14.73 -48.90
C GLY A 244 30.80 15.44 -48.04
N ALA A 245 31.93 15.80 -48.62
CA ALA A 245 33.03 16.50 -47.93
C ALA A 245 32.69 17.93 -47.46
N ALA A 246 31.46 18.41 -47.70
CA ALA A 246 31.00 19.73 -47.28
C ALA A 246 30.00 19.70 -46.11
N VAL A 247 29.57 18.52 -45.66
CA VAL A 247 28.58 18.34 -44.58
C VAL A 247 29.18 17.58 -43.38
N ALA A 248 28.53 17.67 -42.23
CA ALA A 248 28.82 16.89 -41.03
C ALA A 248 27.62 16.02 -40.67
N LEU A 249 27.80 15.08 -39.74
CA LEU A 249 26.70 14.29 -39.17
C LEU A 249 25.67 15.20 -38.52
N LEU A 250 26.14 16.16 -37.70
CA LEU A 250 25.34 17.22 -37.10
C LEU A 250 26.13 18.53 -37.07
N VAL A 251 25.42 19.66 -37.20
CA VAL A 251 25.98 21.01 -37.01
C VAL A 251 25.12 21.76 -35.99
N PHE A 252 25.74 22.15 -34.88
CA PHE A 252 25.12 22.90 -33.78
C PHE A 252 25.25 24.41 -34.01
N ARG A 253 24.22 25.15 -33.60
CA ARG A 253 24.13 26.60 -33.74
C ARG A 253 23.70 27.23 -32.41
N GLY A 254 24.29 28.37 -32.08
CA GLY A 254 23.97 29.14 -30.87
C GLY A 254 22.82 30.12 -31.07
N ALA A 255 22.57 30.96 -30.05
CA ALA A 255 21.54 31.99 -30.11
C ALA A 255 21.67 32.90 -31.35
N GLY A 256 20.56 33.15 -32.05
CA GLY A 256 20.54 33.93 -33.29
C GLY A 256 21.00 33.17 -34.55
N GLY A 257 21.23 31.85 -34.46
CA GLY A 257 21.61 30.99 -35.59
C GLY A 257 23.09 31.06 -35.99
N ALA A 258 23.97 31.59 -35.13
CA ALA A 258 25.40 31.56 -35.40
C ALA A 258 25.95 30.12 -35.33
N PHE A 259 26.89 29.77 -36.20
CA PHE A 259 27.60 28.49 -36.13
C PHE A 259 28.30 28.33 -34.77
N HIS A 260 28.16 27.16 -34.17
CA HIS A 260 28.77 26.84 -32.87
C HIS A 260 29.82 25.73 -33.02
N SER A 261 29.41 24.55 -33.45
CA SER A 261 30.28 23.37 -33.61
C SER A 261 29.68 22.36 -34.58
N TYR A 262 30.46 21.36 -35.00
CA TYR A 262 29.97 20.22 -35.77
C TYR A 262 30.45 18.90 -35.18
N VAL A 263 29.78 17.81 -35.55
CA VAL A 263 30.12 16.45 -35.15
C VAL A 263 30.30 15.59 -36.39
N GLU A 264 31.44 14.91 -36.47
CA GLU A 264 31.84 14.01 -37.56
C GLU A 264 31.74 14.63 -38.97
N HIS A 265 32.85 15.21 -39.44
CA HIS A 265 32.96 15.71 -40.81
C HIS A 265 32.88 14.55 -41.80
N GLN A 266 31.96 14.66 -42.75
CA GLN A 266 31.72 13.59 -43.72
C GLN A 266 32.70 13.66 -44.89
N THR A 267 32.81 12.56 -45.63
CA THR A 267 33.68 12.46 -46.82
C THR A 267 32.85 12.21 -48.08
N ASN A 268 33.47 12.19 -49.26
CA ASN A 268 32.79 11.82 -50.51
C ASN A 268 32.58 10.28 -50.64
N THR A 269 32.27 9.64 -49.52
CA THR A 269 32.01 8.20 -49.38
C THR A 269 30.84 8.04 -48.40
N ASN A 270 29.91 7.13 -48.69
CA ASN A 270 28.75 6.91 -47.81
C ASN A 270 29.22 6.38 -46.45
N ALA A 271 28.89 7.10 -45.39
CA ALA A 271 29.07 6.69 -44.01
C ALA A 271 27.71 6.28 -43.42
N PHE A 272 27.67 5.12 -42.78
CA PHE A 272 26.46 4.57 -42.16
C PHE A 272 26.54 4.76 -40.65
N TYR A 273 25.51 5.39 -40.09
CA TYR A 273 25.35 5.59 -38.66
C TYR A 273 24.06 4.93 -38.22
N ASP A 274 24.11 4.22 -37.10
CA ASP A 274 22.96 3.58 -36.48
C ASP A 274 22.98 3.86 -34.97
N GLY A 275 22.04 4.67 -34.50
CA GLY A 275 21.93 5.07 -33.11
C GLY A 275 23.20 5.77 -32.58
N TYR A 276 23.91 6.51 -33.44
CA TYR A 276 25.15 7.16 -33.05
C TYR A 276 24.86 8.30 -32.06
N GLY A 277 25.44 8.20 -30.86
CA GLY A 277 25.17 9.13 -29.76
C GLY A 277 25.99 10.41 -29.86
N VAL A 278 25.34 11.57 -29.78
CA VAL A 278 25.95 12.89 -29.85
C VAL A 278 25.42 13.78 -28.72
N ALA A 279 26.27 14.13 -27.76
CA ALA A 279 25.89 15.07 -26.70
C ALA A 279 25.69 16.48 -27.25
N VAL A 280 24.65 17.17 -26.79
CA VAL A 280 24.39 18.58 -27.12
C VAL A 280 25.37 19.47 -26.35
N PRO A 281 26.25 20.23 -27.04
CA PRO A 281 27.28 21.02 -26.38
C PRO A 281 26.67 22.25 -25.68
N GLU A 282 27.32 22.69 -24.59
CA GLU A 282 26.94 23.91 -23.87
C GLU A 282 26.90 25.11 -24.82
N GLY A 283 25.85 25.93 -24.73
CA GLY A 283 25.65 27.10 -25.59
C GLY A 283 24.99 26.83 -26.94
N ALA A 284 24.72 25.58 -27.31
CA ALA A 284 23.90 25.24 -28.47
C ALA A 284 22.41 25.47 -28.21
N VAL A 285 21.71 25.98 -29.23
CA VAL A 285 20.27 26.29 -29.19
C VAL A 285 19.50 25.51 -30.27
N THR A 286 20.09 25.37 -31.47
CA THR A 286 19.55 24.53 -32.55
C THR A 286 20.62 23.59 -33.09
N CYS A 287 20.16 22.52 -33.73
CA CYS A 287 21.00 21.58 -34.46
C CYS A 287 20.44 21.38 -35.87
N THR A 288 21.34 21.09 -36.80
CA THR A 288 21.00 20.81 -38.19
C THR A 288 21.61 19.49 -38.63
N VAL A 289 20.86 18.80 -39.49
CA VAL A 289 21.26 17.55 -40.12
C VAL A 289 21.11 17.72 -41.63
N SER A 290 22.14 17.36 -42.41
CA SER A 290 22.13 17.46 -43.88
C SER A 290 22.38 16.08 -44.49
N TRP A 291 21.62 15.73 -45.52
CA TRP A 291 21.72 14.43 -46.19
C TRP A 291 21.53 14.55 -47.71
N LEU A 292 22.01 13.55 -48.44
CA LEU A 292 21.74 13.41 -49.87
C LEU A 292 20.35 12.81 -50.05
N GLN A 293 19.52 13.41 -50.90
CA GLN A 293 18.12 13.00 -51.03
C GLN A 293 17.95 11.55 -51.50
N GLU A 294 18.89 11.02 -52.32
CA GLU A 294 18.84 9.64 -52.79
C GLU A 294 19.08 8.59 -51.71
N ASN A 295 19.69 8.99 -50.58
CA ASN A 295 20.02 8.11 -49.47
C ASN A 295 18.89 7.98 -48.44
N GLY A 296 17.77 8.70 -48.63
CA GLY A 296 16.65 8.74 -47.69
C GLY A 296 16.88 9.69 -46.52
N GLU A 297 15.78 10.10 -45.89
CA GLU A 297 15.78 11.00 -44.72
C GLU A 297 16.36 10.30 -43.48
N PRO A 298 17.30 10.93 -42.75
CA PRO A 298 17.88 10.36 -41.54
C PRO A 298 16.90 10.45 -40.37
N ILE A 299 17.07 9.57 -39.39
CA ILE A 299 16.33 9.59 -38.14
C ILE A 299 17.20 10.25 -37.07
N VAL A 300 16.66 11.26 -36.41
CA VAL A 300 17.27 11.86 -35.22
C VAL A 300 16.30 11.69 -34.06
N SER A 301 16.75 11.14 -32.94
CA SER A 301 15.98 11.06 -31.70
C SER A 301 16.79 11.59 -30.51
N VAL A 302 16.13 11.85 -29.39
CA VAL A 302 16.79 12.19 -28.12
C VAL A 302 16.88 10.91 -27.27
N ALA A 303 18.06 10.57 -26.78
CA ALA A 303 18.30 9.50 -25.81
C ALA A 303 18.20 10.02 -24.38
N VAL A 304 17.49 9.29 -23.52
CA VAL A 304 17.53 9.50 -22.07
C VAL A 304 18.91 9.07 -21.56
N VAL A 305 19.59 9.95 -20.82
CA VAL A 305 20.94 9.72 -20.29
C VAL A 305 20.88 8.69 -19.14
N GLU A 306 21.56 7.55 -19.30
CA GLU A 306 21.70 6.47 -18.30
C GLU A 306 22.28 6.92 -16.94
N GLN A 307 22.81 8.15 -16.84
CA GLN A 307 23.37 8.68 -15.58
C GLN A 307 22.31 8.98 -14.51
N ASN A 308 21.02 9.16 -14.87
CA ASN A 308 19.98 9.43 -13.88
C ASN A 308 19.53 8.17 -13.11
N LEU A 309 19.74 6.95 -13.62
CA LEU A 309 19.24 5.74 -12.96
C LEU A 309 20.05 5.35 -11.71
N ALA A 310 21.37 5.51 -11.76
CA ALA A 310 22.24 5.19 -10.62
C ALA A 310 22.13 6.23 -9.48
N GLU A 311 21.96 7.52 -9.82
CA GLU A 311 21.72 8.58 -8.83
C GLU A 311 20.31 8.49 -8.23
N ILE A 312 19.30 8.15 -9.03
CA ILE A 312 17.95 7.88 -8.54
C ILE A 312 17.92 6.61 -7.68
N GLN A 313 18.66 5.54 -8.03
CA GLN A 313 18.84 4.35 -7.19
C GLN A 313 19.54 4.67 -5.87
N LEU A 314 20.64 5.44 -5.88
CA LEU A 314 21.33 5.85 -4.65
C LEU A 314 20.43 6.74 -3.76
N ARG A 315 19.62 7.60 -4.38
CA ARG A 315 18.67 8.48 -3.68
C ARG A 315 17.52 7.67 -3.07
N LEU A 316 16.93 6.71 -3.80
CA LEU A 316 15.93 5.79 -3.26
C LEU A 316 16.46 4.93 -2.11
N ILE A 317 17.69 4.42 -2.21
CA ILE A 317 18.34 3.66 -1.13
C ILE A 317 18.56 4.54 0.12
N GLY A 318 18.96 5.80 -0.08
CA GLY A 318 19.07 6.80 0.99
C GLY A 318 17.71 7.12 1.63
N ASP A 319 16.68 7.29 0.82
CA ASP A 319 15.32 7.60 1.26
C ASP A 319 14.71 6.47 2.09
N VAL A 320 14.93 5.22 1.69
CA VAL A 320 14.49 4.02 2.43
C VAL A 320 15.19 3.89 3.79
N SER A 321 16.47 4.25 3.87
CA SER A 321 17.23 4.24 5.13
C SER A 321 16.70 5.27 6.13
N GLU A 322 16.35 6.47 5.66
CA GLU A 322 15.74 7.52 6.48
C GLU A 322 14.30 7.17 6.91
N ILE A 323 13.52 6.52 6.05
CA ILE A 323 12.18 6.03 6.40
C ILE A 323 12.27 4.96 7.51
N LYS A 324 13.26 4.06 7.44
CA LYS A 324 13.54 3.06 8.50
C LYS A 324 13.91 3.75 9.83
N GLY A 325 14.64 4.87 9.80
CA GLY A 325 14.96 5.69 10.97
C GLY A 325 13.75 6.44 11.56
N ALA A 326 12.95 7.09 10.70
CA ALA A 326 11.74 7.82 11.10
C ALA A 326 10.66 6.89 11.70
N LEU A 327 10.55 5.66 11.20
CA LEU A 327 9.67 4.62 11.71
C LEU A 327 10.07 4.15 13.13
N ALA A 328 11.36 4.12 13.44
CA ALA A 328 11.88 3.79 14.76
C ALA A 328 11.65 4.91 15.80
N ASP A 329 11.49 6.15 15.33
CA ASP A 329 11.21 7.33 16.16
C ASP A 329 9.69 7.56 16.34
N TYR A 330 8.86 7.25 15.34
CA TYR A 330 7.39 7.22 15.48
C TYR A 330 6.92 6.24 16.56
N LYS A 331 7.54 5.05 16.63
CA LYS A 331 7.33 4.06 17.71
C LYS A 331 7.64 4.60 19.11
N ARG A 332 8.29 5.77 19.22
CA ARG A 332 8.71 6.40 20.48
C ARG A 332 7.97 7.69 20.85
N SER A 333 7.06 8.23 20.02
CA SER A 333 6.39 9.50 20.34
C SER A 333 4.92 9.59 19.89
N THR A 334 3.99 9.45 20.83
CA THR A 334 2.64 10.04 20.77
C THR A 334 2.46 10.91 22.02
N PRO A 335 2.25 12.23 21.88
CA PRO A 335 0.88 12.81 21.94
C PRO A 335 0.65 14.07 21.05
N SER A 336 -0.59 14.36 20.63
CA SER A 336 -1.01 15.63 19.98
C SER A 336 -1.71 16.58 20.99
N ASP A 337 -1.61 17.89 20.76
CA ASP A 337 -1.98 18.99 21.68
C ASP A 337 -3.50 19.14 21.89
N ARG A 338 -4.05 18.25 22.71
CA ARG A 338 -5.46 18.24 23.16
C ARG A 338 -5.72 19.35 24.19
N VAL A 339 -6.75 20.18 23.97
CA VAL A 339 -7.13 21.26 24.89
C VAL A 339 -8.47 20.96 25.55
N GLU A 340 -8.42 20.58 26.82
CA GLU A 340 -9.61 20.30 27.62
C GLU A 340 -10.24 21.58 28.18
N GLY A 341 -11.56 21.59 28.28
CA GLY A 341 -12.33 22.67 28.88
C GLY A 341 -12.68 23.82 27.94
N ALA A 342 -12.66 23.59 26.63
CA ALA A 342 -13.10 24.56 25.63
C ALA A 342 -13.62 23.90 24.34
N TYR A 343 -14.36 24.67 23.53
CA TYR A 343 -14.76 24.30 22.16
C TYR A 343 -14.46 25.42 21.17
N LEU A 344 -14.38 25.10 19.89
CA LEU A 344 -14.25 26.07 18.80
C LEU A 344 -15.63 26.49 18.31
N ARG A 345 -15.92 27.79 18.39
CA ARG A 345 -17.21 28.31 17.95
C ARG A 345 -17.31 28.23 16.42
N TYR A 346 -18.37 27.62 15.91
CA TYR A 346 -18.50 27.40 14.47
C TYR A 346 -18.56 28.69 13.64
N SER A 347 -19.03 29.80 14.22
CA SER A 347 -19.34 31.03 13.48
C SER A 347 -18.13 31.89 13.14
N ASP A 348 -17.08 31.81 13.96
CA ASP A 348 -15.91 32.69 13.92
C ASP A 348 -14.60 32.00 14.34
N GLY A 349 -14.66 30.72 14.73
CA GLY A 349 -13.50 29.96 15.18
C GLY A 349 -12.96 30.35 16.55
N GLU A 350 -13.62 31.22 17.30
CA GLU A 350 -13.14 31.62 18.62
C GLU A 350 -13.22 30.48 19.63
N VAL A 351 -12.14 30.28 20.40
CA VAL A 351 -12.11 29.32 21.51
C VAL A 351 -13.04 29.78 22.63
N GLN A 352 -13.99 28.93 23.00
CA GLN A 352 -14.96 29.18 24.06
C GLN A 352 -14.70 28.30 25.28
N PRO A 353 -14.39 28.87 26.44
CA PRO A 353 -14.13 28.09 27.65
C PRO A 353 -15.44 27.45 28.16
N VAL A 354 -15.50 26.12 28.10
CA VAL A 354 -16.59 25.28 28.61
C VAL A 354 -16.02 23.95 29.09
N GLY A 355 -16.08 23.71 30.40
CA GLY A 355 -15.45 22.56 31.07
C GLY A 355 -15.92 21.16 30.61
N THR A 356 -16.99 21.06 29.82
CA THR A 356 -17.54 19.79 29.33
C THR A 356 -17.10 19.45 27.89
N PHE A 357 -16.30 20.30 27.26
CA PHE A 357 -15.83 20.11 25.89
C PHE A 357 -14.30 20.03 25.84
N THR A 358 -13.83 19.35 24.81
CA THR A 358 -12.42 19.32 24.40
C THR A 358 -12.36 19.68 22.93
N TYR A 359 -11.29 20.35 22.52
CA TYR A 359 -10.98 20.54 21.12
C TYR A 359 -9.54 20.15 20.80
N GLU A 360 -9.33 19.81 19.54
CA GLU A 360 -8.03 19.49 18.96
C GLU A 360 -7.90 20.16 17.59
N MET A 361 -6.66 20.44 17.21
CA MET A 361 -6.30 21.09 15.94
C MET A 361 -5.42 20.14 15.11
N HIS A 362 -5.82 19.91 13.86
CA HIS A 362 -5.12 19.04 12.91
C HIS A 362 -4.63 19.83 11.70
N SER A 363 -3.41 19.55 11.24
CA SER A 363 -2.87 20.13 9.99
C SER A 363 -3.48 19.43 8.78
N VAL A 364 -3.95 20.21 7.81
CA VAL A 364 -4.65 19.72 6.60
C VAL A 364 -4.21 20.50 5.35
N GLU A 365 -4.35 19.91 4.17
CA GLU A 365 -4.07 20.55 2.89
C GLU A 365 -5.36 20.79 2.09
N ALA A 366 -5.46 21.94 1.41
CA ALA A 366 -6.60 22.24 0.55
C ALA A 366 -6.78 21.17 -0.55
N GLY A 367 -7.99 20.60 -0.65
CA GLY A 367 -8.31 19.53 -1.59
C GLY A 367 -8.03 18.10 -1.07
N GLU A 368 -7.41 17.96 0.10
CA GLU A 368 -7.26 16.69 0.81
C GLU A 368 -8.63 16.14 1.23
N GLU A 369 -8.78 14.81 1.24
CA GLU A 369 -9.91 14.13 1.84
C GLU A 369 -9.53 13.63 3.24
N ILE A 370 -10.25 14.09 4.27
CA ILE A 370 -10.11 13.63 5.64
C ILE A 370 -11.34 12.81 6.05
N LEU A 371 -11.13 11.84 6.92
CA LEU A 371 -12.18 11.01 7.51
C LEU A 371 -12.37 11.44 8.96
N VAL A 372 -13.55 11.95 9.29
CA VAL A 372 -13.88 12.44 10.64
C VAL A 372 -14.79 11.44 11.34
N SER A 373 -14.39 11.02 12.53
CA SER A 373 -15.15 10.12 13.39
C SER A 373 -15.38 10.76 14.76
N GLY A 374 -16.54 10.54 15.37
CA GLY A 374 -16.83 11.04 16.72
C GLY A 374 -18.31 11.40 16.90
N THR A 375 -18.68 11.72 18.14
CA THR A 375 -20.03 12.19 18.47
C THR A 375 -20.02 13.70 18.73
N PHE A 376 -20.72 14.44 17.88
CA PHE A 376 -20.76 15.90 17.89
C PHE A 376 -22.11 16.43 18.37
N THR A 377 -22.11 17.49 19.17
CA THR A 377 -23.34 18.19 19.60
C THR A 377 -23.05 19.63 20.02
N GLY A 378 -24.12 20.43 20.13
CA GLY A 378 -24.09 21.82 20.60
C GLY A 378 -24.45 22.82 19.51
N THR A 379 -25.20 23.87 19.84
CA THR A 379 -25.64 24.90 18.86
C THR A 379 -24.51 25.76 18.32
N SER A 380 -23.41 25.83 19.06
CA SER A 380 -22.29 26.74 18.84
C SER A 380 -21.05 26.03 18.32
N THR A 381 -21.12 24.73 18.04
CA THR A 381 -20.03 23.90 17.53
C THR A 381 -20.35 23.41 16.11
N ALA A 382 -19.33 22.96 15.39
CA ALA A 382 -19.45 22.23 14.13
C ALA A 382 -18.64 20.94 14.21
N VAL A 383 -18.83 20.05 13.24
CA VAL A 383 -18.02 18.83 13.09
C VAL A 383 -16.56 19.21 12.81
N VAL A 384 -16.33 20.15 11.88
CA VAL A 384 -15.00 20.73 11.63
C VAL A 384 -15.10 22.25 11.51
N VAL A 385 -14.12 22.96 12.05
CA VAL A 385 -13.91 24.40 11.88
C VAL A 385 -12.58 24.62 11.14
N TRP A 386 -12.59 25.39 10.06
CA TRP A 386 -11.44 25.56 9.18
C TRP A 386 -10.70 26.87 9.47
N PHE A 387 -9.38 26.81 9.44
CA PHE A 387 -8.52 27.98 9.60
C PHE A 387 -7.44 28.04 8.51
N THR A 388 -7.04 29.26 8.17
CA THR A 388 -5.84 29.55 7.35
C THR A 388 -4.57 29.20 8.11
N ALA A 389 -3.43 29.15 7.39
CA ALA A 389 -2.11 29.00 8.01
C ALA A 389 -1.76 30.10 9.02
N ALA A 390 -2.38 31.28 8.91
CA ALA A 390 -2.22 32.40 9.85
C ALA A 390 -3.19 32.34 11.05
N GLY A 391 -3.98 31.27 11.20
CA GLY A 391 -4.98 31.10 12.27
C GLY A 391 -6.28 31.88 12.05
N GLY A 392 -6.47 32.51 10.89
CA GLY A 392 -7.73 33.17 10.53
C GLY A 392 -8.82 32.18 10.17
N TYR A 393 -10.02 32.34 10.73
CA TYR A 393 -11.20 31.50 10.46
C TYR A 393 -11.66 31.59 8.99
N LEU A 394 -11.98 30.43 8.40
CA LEU A 394 -12.42 30.31 7.01
C LEU A 394 -13.85 29.82 6.85
N GLY A 395 -14.36 29.06 7.81
CA GLY A 395 -15.67 28.42 7.70
C GLY A 395 -15.75 27.17 8.57
N TYR A 396 -16.80 26.38 8.35
CA TYR A 396 -17.01 25.13 9.06
C TYR A 396 -17.61 24.08 8.12
N PHE A 397 -17.39 22.81 8.45
CA PHE A 397 -18.11 21.69 7.87
C PHE A 397 -19.14 21.19 8.89
N GLN A 398 -20.41 21.25 8.50
CA GLN A 398 -21.58 20.78 9.24
C GLN A 398 -21.73 21.36 10.66
N GLN A 399 -22.66 22.30 10.83
CA GLN A 399 -23.01 22.83 12.15
C GLN A 399 -23.75 21.77 12.97
N ASN A 400 -23.42 21.66 14.25
CA ASN A 400 -24.10 20.75 15.16
C ASN A 400 -25.45 21.34 15.63
N THR A 401 -26.39 20.47 15.99
CA THR A 401 -27.74 20.86 16.43
C THR A 401 -27.90 20.64 17.94
N SER A 402 -28.58 21.57 18.63
CA SER A 402 -28.80 21.48 20.08
C SER A 402 -29.50 20.19 20.49
N GLY A 403 -28.93 19.46 21.46
CA GLY A 403 -29.58 18.28 22.04
C GLY A 403 -29.71 17.09 21.08
N VAL A 404 -29.07 17.17 19.90
CA VAL A 404 -28.95 16.07 18.95
C VAL A 404 -27.48 15.65 18.94
N ASN A 405 -27.24 14.37 19.21
CA ASN A 405 -25.93 13.78 19.03
C ASN A 405 -25.81 13.35 17.56
N THR A 406 -24.85 13.92 16.84
CA THR A 406 -24.50 13.50 15.49
C THR A 406 -23.28 12.60 15.59
N GLU A 407 -23.51 11.30 15.42
CA GLU A 407 -22.45 10.30 15.41
C GLU A 407 -21.95 10.13 13.96
N LEU A 408 -20.66 10.32 13.76
CA LEU A 408 -20.00 10.15 12.48
C LEU A 408 -18.93 9.08 12.60
N VAL A 409 -18.84 8.24 11.57
CA VAL A 409 -17.83 7.19 11.46
C VAL A 409 -17.22 7.28 10.08
N ASP A 410 -15.93 7.65 10.06
CA ASP A 410 -15.10 7.91 8.89
C ASP A 410 -15.85 8.72 7.82
N GLN A 411 -16.54 9.78 8.26
CA GLN A 411 -17.23 10.69 7.37
C GLN A 411 -16.18 11.40 6.53
N SER A 412 -16.20 11.14 5.22
CA SER A 412 -15.39 11.84 4.25
C SER A 412 -15.74 13.33 4.22
N VAL A 413 -14.71 14.16 4.34
CA VAL A 413 -14.77 15.62 4.28
C VAL A 413 -13.63 16.12 3.40
N ILE A 414 -13.98 16.86 2.34
CA ILE A 414 -12.99 17.52 1.49
C ILE A 414 -12.57 18.84 2.13
N VAL A 415 -11.26 19.03 2.29
CA VAL A 415 -10.67 20.23 2.88
C VAL A 415 -10.84 21.40 1.91
N PRO A 416 -11.45 22.53 2.34
CA PRO A 416 -11.72 23.65 1.44
C PRO A 416 -10.46 24.42 1.05
N VAL A 417 -10.51 25.07 -0.11
CA VAL A 417 -9.39 25.90 -0.62
C VAL A 417 -8.99 26.97 0.40
N GLY A 418 -7.69 27.03 0.70
CA GLY A 418 -7.11 28.00 1.64
C GLY A 418 -7.06 27.55 3.10
N ALA A 419 -7.70 26.42 3.45
CA ALA A 419 -7.58 25.83 4.77
C ALA A 419 -6.24 25.12 4.94
N ALA A 420 -5.59 25.38 6.08
CA ALA A 420 -4.35 24.72 6.52
C ALA A 420 -4.55 23.96 7.84
N MET A 421 -5.63 24.25 8.57
CA MET A 421 -5.93 23.66 9.86
C MET A 421 -7.41 23.30 9.97
N ALA A 422 -7.68 22.13 10.55
CA ALA A 422 -8.99 21.61 10.90
C ALA A 422 -9.11 21.53 12.42
N GLY A 423 -10.01 22.31 13.00
CA GLY A 423 -10.33 22.28 14.40
C GLY A 423 -11.58 21.46 14.66
N ILE A 424 -11.53 20.55 15.62
CA ILE A 424 -12.65 19.67 15.96
C ILE A 424 -12.94 19.79 17.44
N SER A 425 -14.22 19.86 17.81
CA SER A 425 -14.66 19.97 19.19
C SER A 425 -15.72 18.93 19.53
N TRP A 426 -15.55 18.23 20.64
CA TRP A 426 -16.47 17.20 21.10
C TRP A 426 -16.75 17.33 22.60
N PRO A 427 -17.90 16.83 23.07
CA PRO A 427 -18.18 16.77 24.50
C PRO A 427 -17.39 15.64 25.16
N ASN A 428 -16.76 15.91 26.29
CA ASN A 428 -15.94 14.94 27.04
C ASN A 428 -16.71 13.68 27.44
N ALA A 429 -18.03 13.81 27.63
CA ALA A 429 -18.91 12.72 28.04
C ALA A 429 -19.28 11.74 26.92
N LEU A 430 -19.04 12.10 25.64
CA LEU A 430 -19.51 11.33 24.48
C LEU A 430 -18.39 10.60 23.72
N GLY A 431 -17.20 10.53 24.31
CA GLY A 431 -16.03 9.89 23.69
C GLY A 431 -15.26 10.83 22.77
N GLU A 432 -14.03 10.43 22.47
CA GLU A 432 -13.07 11.22 21.71
C GLU A 432 -13.40 11.24 20.22
N ALA A 433 -13.29 12.40 19.60
CA ALA A 433 -13.36 12.52 18.14
C ALA A 433 -11.97 12.28 17.53
N THR A 434 -11.94 11.76 16.30
CA THR A 434 -10.69 11.48 15.57
C THR A 434 -10.76 12.00 14.14
N VAL A 435 -9.61 12.43 13.62
CA VAL A 435 -9.40 12.74 12.21
C VAL A 435 -8.37 11.78 11.66
N LYS A 436 -8.71 11.08 10.58
CA LYS A 436 -7.76 10.32 9.78
C LYS A 436 -7.62 10.98 8.42
N ARG A 437 -6.45 10.87 7.79
CA ARG A 437 -6.34 11.14 6.36
C ARG A 437 -6.94 9.95 5.60
N ALA A 438 -7.71 10.20 4.54
CA ALA A 438 -8.14 9.11 3.68
C ALA A 438 -6.90 8.44 3.08
N SER A 439 -6.69 7.17 3.42
CA SER A 439 -5.53 6.38 2.98
C SER A 439 -5.41 6.38 1.45
N LEU A 440 -4.20 6.66 0.95
CA LEU A 440 -3.80 6.64 -0.44
C LEU A 440 -4.36 5.44 -1.22
N THR A 441 -5.32 5.69 -2.11
CA THR A 441 -5.88 4.72 -3.06
C THR A 441 -4.96 4.41 -4.26
N SER A 442 -3.69 4.84 -4.27
CA SER A 442 -2.83 4.77 -5.46
C SER A 442 -1.70 3.73 -5.42
N VAL A 443 -1.53 2.95 -4.35
CA VAL A 443 -0.41 1.98 -4.27
C VAL A 443 -0.53 0.85 -5.30
N SER A 444 -1.75 0.45 -5.71
CA SER A 444 -1.93 -0.55 -6.77
C SER A 444 -1.59 -0.03 -8.17
N GLU A 445 -1.75 1.26 -8.42
CA GLU A 445 -1.38 1.89 -9.70
C GLU A 445 0.13 2.15 -9.76
N VAL A 446 0.75 2.46 -8.61
CA VAL A 446 2.22 2.54 -8.44
C VAL A 446 2.88 1.17 -8.65
N SER A 447 2.26 0.08 -8.15
CA SER A 447 2.72 -1.30 -8.39
C SER A 447 2.75 -1.69 -9.87
N LYS A 448 1.76 -1.23 -10.65
CA LYS A 448 1.70 -1.50 -12.10
C LYS A 448 2.70 -0.66 -12.91
N ALA A 449 3.07 0.52 -12.43
CA ALA A 449 4.03 1.41 -13.06
C ALA A 449 5.49 1.00 -12.80
N VAL A 450 5.79 0.52 -11.58
CA VAL A 450 7.16 0.10 -11.17
C VAL A 450 7.57 -1.26 -11.75
N SER A 451 6.61 -2.12 -12.10
CA SER A 451 6.88 -3.46 -12.66
C SER A 451 7.32 -3.49 -14.13
N ARG A 452 7.40 -2.34 -14.83
CA ARG A 452 7.47 -2.28 -16.32
C ARG A 452 8.79 -1.78 -16.91
N MET A 453 9.88 -1.72 -16.14
CA MET A 453 11.15 -1.16 -16.63
C MET A 453 12.13 -2.21 -17.18
N HIS A 454 11.74 -2.93 -18.24
CA HIS A 454 12.72 -3.57 -19.14
C HIS A 454 12.16 -3.78 -20.56
N VAL A 455 12.62 -2.95 -21.50
CA VAL A 455 12.47 -3.23 -22.94
C VAL A 455 13.66 -4.10 -23.34
N ILE A 456 13.38 -5.30 -23.86
CA ILE A 456 14.44 -6.19 -24.38
C ILE A 456 15.09 -5.48 -25.58
N PRO A 457 16.43 -5.43 -25.68
CA PRO A 457 17.10 -4.78 -26.82
C PRO A 457 16.60 -5.32 -28.17
N ASP A 458 16.05 -4.44 -29.00
CA ASP A 458 15.55 -4.76 -30.33
C ASP A 458 16.70 -5.18 -31.28
N SER A 459 16.49 -6.24 -32.07
CA SER A 459 17.25 -6.47 -33.30
C SER A 459 16.64 -5.71 -34.49
N VAL A 460 17.41 -5.45 -35.54
CA VAL A 460 16.94 -4.77 -36.76
C VAL A 460 15.83 -5.56 -37.47
N ASP A 461 14.81 -4.85 -37.99
CA ASP A 461 13.75 -5.44 -38.82
C ASP A 461 14.32 -6.10 -40.08
N VAL A 462 13.88 -7.33 -40.35
CA VAL A 462 14.30 -8.07 -41.54
C VAL A 462 13.14 -8.16 -42.53
N ASP A 463 13.27 -7.41 -43.63
CA ASP A 463 12.27 -7.33 -44.70
C ASP A 463 12.24 -8.59 -45.59
N GLY A 464 11.05 -8.93 -46.07
CA GLY A 464 10.83 -9.96 -47.09
C GLY A 464 10.69 -11.38 -46.55
N TYR A 465 10.51 -11.54 -45.23
CA TYR A 465 10.41 -12.84 -44.59
C TYR A 465 9.35 -12.87 -43.49
N TYR A 466 8.80 -14.06 -43.23
CA TYR A 466 8.11 -14.37 -41.99
C TYR A 466 8.77 -15.54 -41.25
N ILE A 467 8.54 -15.60 -39.94
CA ILE A 467 8.90 -16.77 -39.13
C ILE A 467 7.69 -17.71 -39.06
N SER A 468 7.88 -18.93 -39.57
CA SER A 468 6.83 -19.95 -39.60
C SER A 468 6.42 -20.34 -38.19
N ARG A 469 5.14 -20.20 -37.86
CA ARG A 469 4.61 -20.57 -36.54
C ARG A 469 4.73 -22.05 -36.21
N THR A 470 4.82 -22.92 -37.22
CA THR A 470 4.85 -24.37 -37.04
C THR A 470 6.25 -24.97 -37.06
N SER A 471 7.23 -24.25 -37.60
CA SER A 471 8.58 -24.78 -37.80
C SER A 471 9.70 -23.84 -37.37
N GLY A 472 9.39 -22.61 -36.93
CA GLY A 472 10.35 -21.54 -36.61
C GLY A 472 11.22 -21.11 -37.80
N SER A 473 11.00 -21.70 -38.97
CA SER A 473 11.83 -21.46 -40.14
C SER A 473 11.54 -20.09 -40.71
N LYS A 474 12.59 -19.37 -41.09
CA LYS A 474 12.50 -18.17 -41.90
C LYS A 474 12.04 -18.54 -43.32
N VAL A 475 10.91 -17.98 -43.76
CA VAL A 475 10.32 -18.23 -45.08
C VAL A 475 10.20 -16.92 -45.84
N GLU A 476 10.70 -16.90 -47.08
CA GLU A 476 10.66 -15.72 -47.95
C GLU A 476 9.22 -15.43 -48.40
N LEU A 477 8.75 -14.21 -48.12
CA LEU A 477 7.45 -13.72 -48.54
C LEU A 477 7.49 -12.19 -48.62
N ALA A 478 7.33 -11.66 -49.84
CA ALA A 478 7.32 -10.22 -50.07
C ALA A 478 6.20 -9.54 -49.27
N GLY A 479 6.52 -8.42 -48.62
CA GLY A 479 5.57 -7.65 -47.81
C GLY A 479 5.39 -8.17 -46.38
N TYR A 480 6.27 -9.04 -45.88
CA TYR A 480 6.34 -9.41 -44.46
C TYR A 480 7.69 -9.04 -43.86
N LYS A 481 7.69 -8.81 -42.55
CA LYS A 481 8.88 -8.50 -41.74
C LYS A 481 8.84 -9.30 -40.45
N TYR A 482 10.02 -9.59 -39.92
CA TYR A 482 10.14 -10.10 -38.56
C TYR A 482 11.18 -9.32 -37.76
N ARG A 483 11.01 -9.34 -36.44
CA ARG A 483 11.99 -8.86 -35.47
C ARG A 483 12.30 -9.95 -34.46
N ARG A 484 13.57 -10.08 -34.07
CA ARG A 484 14.06 -11.00 -33.04
C ARG A 484 14.31 -10.25 -31.73
N TYR A 485 14.05 -10.92 -30.61
CA TYR A 485 14.28 -10.45 -29.25
C TYR A 485 15.06 -11.51 -28.47
N ASP A 486 16.00 -11.09 -27.62
CA ASP A 486 16.68 -11.97 -26.68
C ASP A 486 15.78 -12.20 -25.46
N VAL A 487 15.34 -13.43 -25.28
CA VAL A 487 14.42 -13.82 -24.20
C VAL A 487 15.05 -14.80 -23.22
N ALA A 488 16.38 -14.98 -23.30
CA ALA A 488 17.10 -15.88 -22.42
C ALA A 488 16.87 -15.52 -20.94
N ASP A 489 16.67 -16.54 -20.11
CA ASP A 489 16.52 -16.43 -18.65
C ASP A 489 15.31 -15.59 -18.17
N LEU A 490 14.31 -15.35 -19.03
CA LEU A 490 13.04 -14.71 -18.68
C LEU A 490 11.94 -15.75 -18.41
N ASP A 491 11.02 -15.44 -17.48
CA ASP A 491 9.83 -16.28 -17.22
C ASP A 491 8.68 -15.99 -18.20
N ALA A 492 8.51 -14.72 -18.60
CA ALA A 492 7.49 -14.28 -19.53
C ALA A 492 7.88 -12.96 -20.24
N VAL A 493 7.33 -12.75 -21.43
CA VAL A 493 7.41 -11.50 -22.19
C VAL A 493 6.01 -10.99 -22.54
N PHE A 494 5.87 -9.71 -22.87
CA PHE A 494 4.59 -9.09 -23.23
C PHE A 494 4.67 -8.49 -24.63
N VAL A 495 3.74 -8.89 -25.50
CA VAL A 495 3.73 -8.55 -26.92
C VAL A 495 2.71 -7.45 -27.19
N ASN A 496 3.17 -6.39 -27.85
CA ASN A 496 2.33 -5.33 -28.38
C ASN A 496 2.45 -5.30 -29.91
N GLY A 497 1.33 -5.16 -30.61
CA GLY A 497 1.34 -4.96 -32.06
C GLY A 497 0.06 -5.39 -32.77
N THR A 498 0.06 -5.18 -34.07
CA THR A 498 -1.01 -5.60 -34.99
C THR A 498 -0.48 -6.61 -35.99
N PHE A 499 -1.01 -7.82 -35.95
CA PHE A 499 -0.46 -8.95 -36.69
C PHE A 499 -1.52 -9.61 -37.56
N SER A 500 -1.09 -10.23 -38.64
CA SER A 500 -1.96 -10.98 -39.55
C SER A 500 -1.19 -12.10 -40.25
N GLY A 501 -1.93 -13.01 -40.88
CA GLY A 501 -1.37 -14.08 -41.72
C GLY A 501 -1.38 -15.45 -41.03
N SER A 502 -2.05 -16.43 -41.61
CA SER A 502 -2.20 -17.76 -41.01
C SER A 502 -0.94 -18.61 -40.93
N ALA A 503 0.17 -18.14 -41.50
CA ALA A 503 1.48 -18.78 -41.36
C ALA A 503 2.28 -18.22 -40.15
N THR A 504 1.79 -17.15 -39.51
CA THR A 504 2.44 -16.46 -38.39
C THR A 504 1.67 -16.67 -37.07
N ALA A 505 2.29 -16.26 -35.98
CA ALA A 505 1.74 -16.27 -34.63
C ALA A 505 2.16 -14.99 -33.92
N MET A 506 1.56 -14.70 -32.77
CA MET A 506 1.89 -13.52 -31.97
C MET A 506 3.38 -13.47 -31.63
N ILE A 507 3.93 -14.62 -31.21
CA ILE A 507 5.37 -14.79 -31.00
C ILE A 507 5.78 -16.25 -31.27
N VAL A 508 6.99 -16.44 -31.80
CA VAL A 508 7.62 -17.74 -32.05
C VAL A 508 8.94 -17.84 -31.28
N PHE A 509 9.14 -18.92 -30.51
CA PHE A 509 10.33 -19.13 -29.69
C PHE A 509 11.29 -20.16 -30.29
N THR A 510 12.59 -19.88 -30.23
CA THR A 510 13.66 -20.78 -30.65
C THR A 510 14.78 -20.86 -29.61
N ASP A 511 15.63 -21.89 -29.71
CA ASP A 511 16.87 -22.00 -28.94
C ASP A 511 18.03 -21.19 -29.58
N ALA A 512 19.24 -21.35 -29.03
CA ALA A 512 20.46 -20.66 -29.46
C ALA A 512 20.86 -20.94 -30.91
N ASP A 513 20.44 -22.08 -31.46
CA ASP A 513 20.75 -22.53 -32.82
C ASP A 513 19.59 -22.23 -33.80
N ASP A 514 18.65 -21.37 -33.41
CA ASP A 514 17.40 -21.05 -34.14
C ASP A 514 16.49 -22.28 -34.38
N VAL A 515 16.60 -23.31 -33.53
CA VAL A 515 15.69 -24.47 -33.60
C VAL A 515 14.39 -24.13 -32.92
N PHE A 516 13.28 -24.39 -33.62
CA PHE A 516 11.92 -24.12 -33.14
C PHE A 516 11.58 -24.86 -31.85
N ILE A 517 11.06 -24.12 -30.87
CA ILE A 517 10.56 -24.65 -29.61
C ILE A 517 9.03 -24.62 -29.58
N SER A 518 8.43 -23.44 -29.75
CA SER A 518 6.97 -23.27 -29.72
C SER A 518 6.52 -21.95 -30.35
N SER A 519 5.21 -21.78 -30.51
CA SER A 519 4.59 -20.51 -30.87
C SER A 519 3.31 -20.29 -30.06
N LEU A 520 2.94 -19.02 -29.85
CA LEU A 520 1.75 -18.63 -29.08
C LEU A 520 0.81 -17.79 -29.94
N ASN A 521 -0.50 -18.00 -29.76
CA ASN A 521 -1.58 -17.25 -30.41
C ASN A 521 -1.45 -17.21 -31.94
N ALA A 522 -1.81 -18.32 -32.56
CA ALA A 522 -1.73 -18.53 -34.00
C ALA A 522 -2.77 -17.66 -34.74
N HIS A 523 -2.34 -16.87 -35.74
CA HIS A 523 -3.26 -15.96 -36.44
C HIS A 523 -4.18 -16.70 -37.41
N THR A 524 -5.35 -16.13 -37.68
CA THR A 524 -6.35 -16.67 -38.62
C THR A 524 -6.25 -15.96 -39.97
N THR A 525 -6.41 -16.71 -41.08
CA THR A 525 -6.33 -16.13 -42.44
C THR A 525 -7.35 -15.00 -42.62
N GLY A 526 -6.89 -13.81 -42.99
CA GLY A 526 -7.75 -12.67 -43.29
C GLY A 526 -8.31 -11.94 -42.06
N VAL A 527 -7.77 -12.20 -40.87
CA VAL A 527 -8.15 -11.51 -39.62
C VAL A 527 -6.93 -10.79 -39.05
N ASP A 528 -7.09 -9.50 -38.78
CA ASP A 528 -6.10 -8.70 -38.07
C ASP A 528 -6.27 -8.93 -36.56
N SER A 529 -5.18 -9.28 -35.89
CA SER A 529 -5.13 -9.49 -34.44
C SER A 529 -4.36 -8.33 -33.82
N VAL A 530 -5.00 -7.59 -32.93
CA VAL A 530 -4.36 -6.50 -32.17
C VAL A 530 -4.11 -7.01 -30.76
N TRP A 531 -2.84 -7.02 -30.36
CA TRP A 531 -2.41 -7.44 -29.03
C TRP A 531 -1.82 -6.23 -28.31
N VAL A 532 -2.30 -6.00 -27.10
CA VAL A 532 -1.85 -4.90 -26.23
C VAL A 532 -1.47 -5.53 -24.91
N ASP A 533 -0.18 -5.46 -24.55
CA ASP A 533 0.40 -6.08 -23.37
C ASP A 533 0.02 -7.57 -23.21
N GLU A 534 -0.06 -8.33 -24.32
CA GLU A 534 -0.49 -9.73 -24.28
C GLU A 534 0.65 -10.60 -23.72
N PRO A 535 0.44 -11.34 -22.62
CA PRO A 535 1.48 -12.14 -21.99
C PRO A 535 1.84 -13.38 -22.82
N ALA A 536 3.13 -13.64 -22.93
CA ALA A 536 3.71 -14.79 -23.59
C ALA A 536 4.74 -15.46 -22.65
N PRO A 537 4.36 -16.57 -21.98
CA PRO A 537 5.29 -17.35 -21.17
C PRO A 537 6.48 -17.83 -22.02
N VAL A 538 7.71 -17.63 -21.51
CA VAL A 538 8.92 -18.03 -22.22
C VAL A 538 9.19 -19.52 -21.92
N PRO A 539 9.21 -20.40 -22.93
CA PRO A 539 9.45 -21.82 -22.70
C PRO A 539 10.88 -22.08 -22.23
N SER A 540 11.07 -23.12 -21.40
CA SER A 540 12.41 -23.56 -21.01
C SER A 540 13.30 -23.80 -22.24
N LYS A 541 14.53 -23.27 -22.22
CA LYS A 541 15.52 -23.32 -23.32
C LYS A 541 15.26 -22.37 -24.50
N ALA A 542 14.23 -21.53 -24.45
CA ALA A 542 14.09 -20.44 -25.40
C ALA A 542 15.16 -19.38 -25.12
N LEU A 543 15.91 -19.03 -26.15
CA LEU A 543 16.84 -17.90 -26.13
C LEU A 543 16.33 -16.74 -26.99
N TYR A 544 15.55 -17.03 -28.04
CA TYR A 544 15.03 -16.00 -28.93
C TYR A 544 13.52 -16.06 -29.08
N GLY A 545 12.89 -14.88 -29.10
CA GLY A 545 11.50 -14.67 -29.45
C GLY A 545 11.38 -13.87 -30.75
N TYR A 546 10.48 -14.28 -31.64
CA TYR A 546 10.27 -13.66 -32.94
C TYR A 546 8.82 -13.20 -33.09
N ILE A 547 8.62 -11.94 -33.47
CA ILE A 547 7.32 -11.45 -33.91
C ILE A 547 7.37 -11.19 -35.42
N THR A 548 6.24 -11.36 -36.12
CA THR A 548 6.17 -11.13 -37.57
C THR A 548 4.89 -10.36 -37.92
N TRP A 549 5.04 -9.26 -38.67
CA TRP A 549 3.91 -8.49 -39.21
C TRP A 549 4.01 -8.28 -40.72
N ALA A 550 2.90 -7.87 -41.34
CA ALA A 550 2.81 -7.56 -42.76
C ALA A 550 3.00 -6.05 -42.99
N ALA A 551 3.50 -5.68 -44.17
CA ALA A 551 3.85 -4.31 -44.58
C ALA A 551 2.77 -3.23 -44.34
N PRO A 552 1.46 -3.52 -44.43
CA PRO A 552 0.43 -2.55 -44.05
C PRO A 552 0.54 -2.03 -42.61
N TYR A 553 1.29 -2.72 -41.74
CA TYR A 553 1.47 -2.40 -40.32
C TYR A 553 2.86 -1.83 -39.98
N ASP A 554 3.68 -1.45 -40.96
CA ASP A 554 5.03 -0.90 -40.75
C ASP A 554 5.06 0.43 -39.97
N GLY A 555 3.92 1.11 -39.84
CA GLY A 555 3.76 2.33 -39.02
C GLY A 555 3.15 2.10 -37.64
N VAL A 556 2.88 0.84 -37.25
CA VAL A 556 2.35 0.47 -35.94
C VAL A 556 3.52 0.01 -35.06
N ALA A 557 3.51 0.40 -33.78
CA ALA A 557 4.51 -0.07 -32.83
C ALA A 557 4.31 -1.57 -32.57
N HIS A 558 5.28 -2.39 -32.98
CA HIS A 558 5.38 -3.80 -32.61
C HIS A 558 6.56 -3.97 -31.66
N THR A 559 6.31 -4.36 -30.41
CA THR A 559 7.32 -4.45 -29.35
C THR A 559 7.14 -5.67 -28.48
N VAL A 560 8.24 -6.20 -27.95
CA VAL A 560 8.23 -7.23 -26.89
C VAL A 560 8.94 -6.66 -25.66
N SER A 561 8.28 -6.71 -24.51
CA SER A 561 8.83 -6.25 -23.23
C SER A 561 8.94 -7.39 -22.22
N ALA A 562 9.76 -7.24 -21.18
CA ALA A 562 9.92 -8.23 -20.14
C ALA A 562 9.77 -7.61 -18.75
N ASN A 563 9.32 -8.42 -17.78
CA ASN A 563 9.44 -8.07 -16.38
C ASN A 563 10.88 -8.39 -15.93
N SER A 564 11.84 -7.46 -16.07
CA SER A 564 13.07 -7.57 -15.26
C SER A 564 12.84 -6.79 -13.98
N ILE A 565 12.37 -7.47 -12.93
CA ILE A 565 12.47 -6.87 -11.60
C ILE A 565 13.93 -7.05 -11.16
N ASP A 566 14.67 -5.95 -11.02
CA ASP A 566 15.93 -5.96 -10.27
C ASP A 566 15.61 -6.54 -8.89
N THR A 567 16.20 -7.68 -8.54
CA THR A 567 15.81 -8.49 -7.37
C THR A 567 15.87 -7.68 -6.07
N GLY A 568 16.73 -6.67 -5.98
CA GLY A 568 16.80 -5.74 -4.85
C GLY A 568 15.57 -4.81 -4.73
N LEU A 569 14.92 -4.46 -5.83
CA LEU A 569 13.73 -3.60 -5.85
C LEU A 569 12.45 -4.41 -5.55
N ALA A 570 12.36 -5.67 -6.02
CA ALA A 570 11.33 -6.62 -5.59
C ALA A 570 11.37 -6.86 -4.09
N GLU A 571 12.56 -7.11 -3.54
CA GLU A 571 12.77 -7.28 -2.11
C GLU A 571 12.40 -5.99 -1.35
N THR A 572 12.78 -4.82 -1.86
CA THR A 572 12.46 -3.52 -1.23
C THR A 572 10.96 -3.20 -1.26
N VAL A 573 10.26 -3.48 -2.37
CA VAL A 573 8.79 -3.29 -2.47
C VAL A 573 8.07 -4.29 -1.56
N THR A 574 8.53 -5.54 -1.51
CA THR A 574 7.97 -6.56 -0.61
C THR A 574 8.22 -6.19 0.85
N GLU A 575 9.41 -5.68 1.20
CA GLU A 575 9.75 -5.17 2.52
C GLU A 575 8.92 -3.95 2.91
N LEU A 576 8.65 -3.02 1.98
CA LEU A 576 7.80 -1.86 2.21
C LEU A 576 6.31 -2.24 2.33
N GLN A 577 5.84 -3.18 1.53
CA GLN A 577 4.51 -3.77 1.66
C GLN A 577 4.35 -4.46 3.01
N GLN A 578 5.36 -5.24 3.43
CA GLN A 578 5.40 -5.85 4.74
C GLN A 578 5.47 -4.80 5.85
N ALA A 579 6.25 -3.73 5.70
CA ALA A 579 6.33 -2.67 6.69
C ALA A 579 5.03 -1.85 6.81
N VAL A 580 4.30 -1.62 5.71
CA VAL A 580 2.98 -0.96 5.70
C VAL A 580 1.90 -1.88 6.27
N ALA A 581 1.94 -3.18 5.95
CA ALA A 581 1.08 -4.18 6.58
C ALA A 581 1.36 -4.26 8.09
N ASP A 582 2.62 -4.33 8.49
CA ASP A 582 3.07 -4.35 9.89
C ASP A 582 2.70 -3.06 10.64
N LEU A 583 2.65 -1.91 9.96
CA LEU A 583 2.18 -0.62 10.50
C LEU A 583 0.66 -0.56 10.65
N THR A 584 -0.07 -1.06 9.66
CA THR A 584 -1.54 -1.19 9.70
C THR A 584 -1.95 -2.14 10.82
N VAL A 585 -1.20 -3.22 10.99
CA VAL A 585 -1.28 -4.16 12.10
C VAL A 585 -0.90 -3.47 13.41
N ALA A 586 0.25 -2.83 13.53
CA ALA A 586 0.70 -2.20 14.78
C ALA A 586 -0.19 -1.04 15.26
N GLY A 587 -0.91 -0.38 14.35
CA GLY A 587 -1.93 0.64 14.66
C GLY A 587 -3.32 0.05 14.94
N SER A 588 -3.55 -1.24 14.68
CA SER A 588 -4.80 -1.92 14.98
C SER A 588 -4.96 -2.12 16.48
N THR A 589 -6.11 -1.77 17.03
CA THR A 589 -6.50 -2.09 18.41
C THR A 589 -6.61 -3.60 18.67
N TRP A 590 -6.61 -4.40 17.60
CA TRP A 590 -6.69 -5.85 17.63
C TRP A 590 -5.33 -6.56 17.54
N ALA A 591 -4.22 -5.84 17.31
CA ALA A 591 -2.92 -6.48 17.20
C ALA A 591 -2.51 -7.21 18.48
N GLY A 592 -2.01 -8.43 18.32
CA GLY A 592 -1.66 -9.34 19.41
C GLY A 592 -2.85 -9.92 20.18
N LYS A 593 -4.10 -9.60 19.80
CA LYS A 593 -5.31 -10.18 20.42
C LYS A 593 -5.60 -11.57 19.88
N THR A 594 -6.27 -12.37 20.71
CA THR A 594 -6.69 -13.72 20.38
C THR A 594 -8.19 -13.78 20.15
N GLY A 595 -8.60 -14.44 19.07
CA GLY A 595 -10.01 -14.64 18.74
C GLY A 595 -10.34 -16.12 18.51
N VAL A 596 -11.61 -16.49 18.62
CA VAL A 596 -12.12 -17.75 18.10
C VAL A 596 -13.29 -17.49 17.16
N TRP A 597 -13.31 -18.20 16.03
CA TRP A 597 -14.36 -18.10 15.02
C TRP A 597 -15.18 -19.38 14.95
N PHE A 598 -16.45 -19.32 15.33
CA PHE A 598 -17.38 -20.44 15.19
C PHE A 598 -18.26 -20.23 13.98
N GLY A 599 -18.30 -21.21 13.07
CA GLY A 599 -19.15 -21.09 11.89
C GLY A 599 -19.35 -22.38 11.09
N THR A 600 -19.91 -22.20 9.90
CA THR A 600 -20.27 -23.28 8.97
C THR A 600 -19.15 -23.57 7.95
N SER A 601 -19.49 -24.17 6.80
CA SER A 601 -18.55 -24.33 5.65
C SER A 601 -18.06 -23.01 5.10
N ILE A 602 -18.84 -21.94 5.23
CA ILE A 602 -18.55 -20.62 4.66
C ILE A 602 -17.27 -20.02 5.30
N PRO A 603 -17.16 -19.89 6.63
CA PRO A 603 -15.91 -19.46 7.30
C PRO A 603 -14.84 -20.55 7.40
N ALA A 604 -15.20 -21.83 7.32
CA ALA A 604 -14.20 -22.90 7.37
C ALA A 604 -13.23 -22.83 6.17
N GLY A 605 -13.77 -22.57 4.98
CA GLY A 605 -13.00 -22.30 3.76
C GLY A 605 -11.96 -23.37 3.40
N GLY A 606 -10.95 -22.97 2.61
CA GLY A 606 -9.88 -23.83 2.09
C GLY A 606 -8.52 -23.69 2.81
N GLY A 607 -8.50 -23.41 4.11
CA GLY A 607 -7.26 -23.20 4.88
C GLY A 607 -6.85 -21.74 5.00
N SER A 608 -5.60 -21.38 4.63
CA SER A 608 -5.05 -20.01 4.77
C SER A 608 -5.80 -18.95 3.95
N TYR A 609 -6.61 -19.36 2.99
CA TYR A 609 -7.45 -18.48 2.18
C TYR A 609 -8.86 -18.27 2.73
N ALA A 610 -9.20 -18.82 3.90
CA ALA A 610 -10.48 -18.53 4.56
C ALA A 610 -10.49 -17.10 5.10
N TYR A 611 -11.63 -16.39 5.01
CA TYR A 611 -11.70 -14.99 5.48
C TYR A 611 -11.34 -14.80 6.97
N PRO A 612 -11.56 -15.75 7.91
CA PRO A 612 -11.05 -15.58 9.27
C PRO A 612 -9.52 -15.49 9.35
N ALA A 613 -8.80 -16.21 8.47
CA ALA A 613 -7.34 -16.13 8.39
C ALA A 613 -6.89 -14.79 7.79
N LEU A 614 -7.54 -14.35 6.72
CA LEU A 614 -7.26 -13.04 6.11
C LEU A 614 -7.51 -11.88 7.08
N VAL A 615 -8.58 -11.96 7.88
CA VAL A 615 -8.89 -10.98 8.95
C VAL A 615 -7.81 -11.02 10.04
N ALA A 616 -7.36 -12.22 10.44
CA ALA A 616 -6.34 -12.38 11.45
C ALA A 616 -5.02 -11.73 11.02
N ASP A 617 -4.57 -12.05 9.80
CA ASP A 617 -3.33 -11.54 9.23
C ASP A 617 -3.38 -10.01 9.09
N ALA A 618 -4.47 -9.46 8.55
CA ALA A 618 -4.62 -8.02 8.33
C ALA A 618 -4.68 -7.19 9.62
N LEU A 619 -5.18 -7.77 10.72
CA LEU A 619 -5.34 -7.09 12.01
C LEU A 619 -4.25 -7.46 13.02
N GLY A 620 -3.33 -8.37 12.66
CA GLY A 620 -2.30 -8.92 13.55
C GLY A 620 -2.86 -9.70 14.73
N MET A 621 -4.02 -10.33 14.55
CA MET A 621 -4.65 -11.17 15.55
C MET A 621 -4.18 -12.62 15.42
N THR A 622 -4.35 -13.39 16.49
CA THR A 622 -4.37 -14.86 16.40
C THR A 622 -5.82 -15.34 16.46
N ILE A 623 -6.39 -15.73 15.32
CA ILE A 623 -7.75 -16.28 15.26
C ILE A 623 -7.70 -17.80 15.15
N HIS A 624 -8.34 -18.47 16.11
CA HIS A 624 -8.61 -19.89 16.05
C HIS A 624 -9.90 -20.12 15.24
N ASN A 625 -9.76 -20.56 13.98
CA ASN A 625 -10.91 -20.87 13.15
C ASN A 625 -11.47 -22.26 13.53
N GLU A 626 -12.54 -22.28 14.31
CA GLU A 626 -13.27 -23.48 14.73
C GLU A 626 -14.51 -23.75 13.86
N ALA A 627 -14.65 -23.03 12.74
CA ALA A 627 -15.70 -23.27 11.77
C ALA A 627 -15.57 -24.65 11.10
N ALA A 628 -16.71 -25.26 10.81
CA ALA A 628 -16.76 -26.61 10.29
C ALA A 628 -17.80 -26.79 9.18
N GLY A 629 -17.38 -27.46 8.10
CA GLY A 629 -18.24 -27.71 6.95
C GLY A 629 -19.48 -28.53 7.29
N GLY A 630 -20.67 -27.99 6.99
CA GLY A 630 -21.94 -28.63 7.31
C GLY A 630 -22.37 -28.54 8.77
N SER A 631 -21.61 -27.85 9.64
CA SER A 631 -21.95 -27.63 11.06
C SER A 631 -23.18 -26.74 11.21
N ALA A 632 -24.00 -27.04 12.22
CA ALA A 632 -25.07 -26.18 12.74
C ALA A 632 -24.72 -25.74 14.17
N ALA A 633 -25.32 -24.64 14.63
CA ALA A 633 -25.20 -24.25 16.03
C ALA A 633 -26.07 -25.12 16.94
N ARG A 634 -27.30 -25.44 16.51
CA ARG A 634 -28.29 -26.18 17.32
C ARG A 634 -28.01 -27.69 17.40
N ALA A 635 -28.32 -28.27 18.56
CA ALA A 635 -28.16 -29.71 18.84
C ALA A 635 -29.26 -30.61 18.22
N GLY A 636 -30.32 -30.01 17.71
CA GLY A 636 -31.44 -30.71 17.06
C GLY A 636 -32.57 -29.72 16.79
N VAL A 637 -33.80 -30.21 16.64
CA VAL A 637 -34.94 -29.39 16.22
C VAL A 637 -36.12 -29.58 17.16
N ASP A 638 -36.35 -28.61 18.03
CA ASP A 638 -37.37 -28.72 19.08
C ASP A 638 -38.78 -28.97 18.53
N SER A 639 -39.10 -28.31 17.42
CA SER A 639 -40.39 -28.40 16.73
C SER A 639 -40.67 -29.78 16.09
N LEU A 640 -39.64 -30.62 15.93
CA LEU A 640 -39.74 -31.95 15.32
C LEU A 640 -39.66 -33.10 16.33
N LYS A 641 -39.52 -32.81 17.63
CA LYS A 641 -39.39 -33.84 18.66
C LYS A 641 -40.62 -34.74 18.72
N THR A 642 -40.38 -36.04 18.74
CA THR A 642 -41.39 -37.08 18.92
C THR A 642 -40.92 -38.10 19.97
N VAL A 643 -41.77 -39.07 20.31
CA VAL A 643 -41.39 -40.17 21.22
C VAL A 643 -40.28 -41.04 20.60
N SER A 644 -40.27 -41.22 19.28
CA SER A 644 -39.28 -42.01 18.54
C SER A 644 -38.04 -41.22 18.13
N ASP A 645 -38.13 -39.90 18.11
CA ASP A 645 -37.03 -38.97 17.83
C ASP A 645 -37.03 -37.84 18.87
N PRO A 646 -36.46 -38.08 20.06
CA PRO A 646 -36.50 -37.13 21.17
C PRO A 646 -35.64 -35.88 20.94
N TYR A 647 -34.82 -35.85 19.90
CA TYR A 647 -33.94 -34.74 19.55
C TYR A 647 -34.43 -33.95 18.32
N GLY A 648 -35.38 -34.50 17.56
CA GLY A 648 -35.97 -33.89 16.37
C GLY A 648 -35.00 -33.84 15.20
N TRP A 649 -34.24 -34.90 14.97
CA TRP A 649 -33.28 -34.99 13.88
C TRP A 649 -33.88 -35.41 12.54
N ASP A 650 -35.11 -35.92 12.50
CA ASP A 650 -35.78 -36.33 11.27
C ASP A 650 -35.75 -35.21 10.20
N GLY A 651 -35.29 -35.55 9.00
CA GLY A 651 -35.11 -34.62 7.88
C GLY A 651 -33.85 -33.74 7.94
N SER A 652 -33.10 -33.73 9.04
CA SER A 652 -31.89 -32.92 9.18
C SER A 652 -30.73 -33.47 8.36
N PHE A 653 -29.90 -32.59 7.79
CA PHE A 653 -28.67 -33.00 7.11
C PHE A 653 -27.69 -33.61 8.10
N HIS A 654 -27.11 -34.78 7.78
CA HIS A 654 -26.34 -35.55 8.77
C HIS A 654 -25.20 -34.78 9.43
N ARG A 655 -24.45 -33.97 8.67
CA ARG A 655 -23.34 -33.17 9.20
C ARG A 655 -23.80 -32.04 10.13
N ALA A 656 -25.03 -31.53 9.96
CA ALA A 656 -25.59 -30.54 10.87
C ALA A 656 -25.81 -31.13 12.27
N VAL A 657 -26.12 -32.43 12.33
CA VAL A 657 -26.33 -33.17 13.59
C VAL A 657 -25.00 -33.66 14.17
N THR A 658 -24.16 -34.31 13.36
CA THR A 658 -22.89 -34.90 13.82
C THR A 658 -21.79 -33.88 14.08
N ARG A 659 -21.95 -32.63 13.60
CA ARG A 659 -21.02 -31.52 13.81
C ARG A 659 -21.64 -30.34 14.55
N SER A 660 -22.76 -30.56 15.25
CA SER A 660 -23.45 -29.50 15.99
C SER A 660 -22.58 -28.91 17.10
N LEU A 661 -22.41 -27.59 17.11
CA LEU A 661 -21.64 -26.89 18.14
C LEU A 661 -22.27 -27.00 19.54
N ALA A 662 -23.59 -26.85 19.68
CA ALA A 662 -24.25 -26.89 20.99
C ALA A 662 -24.56 -28.32 21.48
N ALA A 663 -24.15 -29.36 20.76
CA ALA A 663 -24.37 -30.74 21.18
C ALA A 663 -23.42 -31.13 22.31
N THR A 664 -23.88 -32.01 23.20
CA THR A 664 -23.08 -32.55 24.30
C THR A 664 -22.24 -33.75 23.85
N LEU A 665 -21.16 -34.05 24.57
CA LEU A 665 -20.41 -35.30 24.43
C LEU A 665 -21.31 -36.56 24.53
N ALA A 666 -22.31 -36.53 25.41
CA ALA A 666 -23.25 -37.63 25.60
C ALA A 666 -24.21 -37.80 24.41
N GLU A 667 -24.67 -36.70 23.81
CA GLU A 667 -25.47 -36.72 22.58
C GLU A 667 -24.64 -37.25 21.40
N MET A 668 -23.36 -36.87 21.28
CA MET A 668 -22.47 -37.43 20.25
C MET A 668 -22.22 -38.93 20.45
N GLN A 669 -22.05 -39.38 21.69
CA GLN A 669 -21.97 -40.81 22.02
C GLN A 669 -23.27 -41.54 21.65
N TYR A 670 -24.43 -40.94 21.94
CA TYR A 670 -25.73 -41.51 21.59
C TYR A 670 -25.88 -41.69 20.08
N ILE A 671 -25.48 -40.70 19.28
CA ILE A 671 -25.51 -40.78 17.81
C ILE A 671 -24.65 -41.96 17.32
N TYR A 672 -23.45 -42.11 17.87
CA TYR A 672 -22.55 -43.21 17.51
C TYR A 672 -23.13 -44.59 17.86
N ASP A 673 -23.57 -44.76 19.10
CA ASP A 673 -24.09 -46.03 19.61
C ASP A 673 -25.37 -46.45 18.88
N ASN A 674 -26.14 -45.49 18.37
CA ASN A 674 -27.43 -45.72 17.71
C ASN A 674 -27.41 -45.38 16.22
N TRP A 675 -26.22 -45.31 15.59
CA TRP A 675 -26.06 -44.77 14.24
C TRP A 675 -26.97 -45.43 13.20
N VAL A 676 -27.15 -46.75 13.25
CA VAL A 676 -28.02 -47.50 12.32
C VAL A 676 -29.47 -46.99 12.34
N THR A 677 -29.95 -46.53 13.50
CA THR A 677 -31.30 -45.96 13.61
C THR A 677 -31.29 -44.47 13.30
N VAL A 678 -30.33 -43.73 13.86
CA VAL A 678 -30.22 -42.28 13.67
C VAL A 678 -30.03 -41.91 12.20
N ARG A 679 -29.20 -42.65 11.44
CA ARG A 679 -28.94 -42.40 10.02
C ARG A 679 -30.18 -42.49 9.11
N GLU A 680 -31.22 -43.21 9.55
CA GLU A 680 -32.47 -43.34 8.79
C GLU A 680 -33.34 -42.09 8.93
N LEU A 681 -33.15 -41.32 10.01
CA LEU A 681 -33.79 -40.02 10.22
C LEU A 681 -33.10 -38.91 9.41
N LEU A 682 -31.81 -39.08 9.12
CA LEU A 682 -30.97 -38.04 8.54
C LEU A 682 -30.95 -38.05 7.00
N THR A 683 -30.73 -36.87 6.42
CA THR A 683 -30.55 -36.66 4.97
C THR A 683 -29.07 -36.50 4.58
N GLY A 684 -28.78 -36.57 3.28
CA GLY A 684 -27.44 -36.45 2.70
C GLY A 684 -26.91 -37.77 2.16
N ASP A 685 -26.55 -37.81 0.87
CA ASP A 685 -26.14 -39.04 0.17
C ASP A 685 -24.76 -39.54 0.58
N ASP A 686 -23.94 -38.66 1.18
CA ASP A 686 -22.58 -38.93 1.64
C ASP A 686 -22.53 -39.44 3.09
N ARG A 687 -23.68 -39.67 3.74
CA ARG A 687 -23.71 -40.13 5.14
C ARG A 687 -23.16 -41.56 5.28
N PRO A 688 -22.27 -41.84 6.26
CA PRO A 688 -21.68 -43.17 6.41
C PRO A 688 -22.71 -44.29 6.64
N VAL A 689 -22.46 -45.47 6.07
CA VAL A 689 -23.27 -46.67 6.36
C VAL A 689 -22.98 -47.18 7.77
N THR A 690 -21.70 -47.17 8.17
CA THR A 690 -21.20 -47.52 9.50
C THR A 690 -20.28 -46.41 9.99
N LEU A 691 -20.14 -46.28 11.32
CA LEU A 691 -19.18 -45.38 11.94
C LEU A 691 -18.05 -46.18 12.60
N GLU A 692 -16.84 -45.66 12.49
CA GLU A 692 -15.64 -46.16 13.13
C GLU A 692 -15.32 -45.35 14.39
N PRO A 693 -14.50 -45.85 15.33
CA PRO A 693 -14.12 -45.10 16.53
C PRO A 693 -13.48 -43.73 16.25
N SER A 694 -12.84 -43.55 15.08
CA SER A 694 -12.33 -42.25 14.64
C SER A 694 -13.45 -41.24 14.37
N ASP A 695 -14.60 -41.68 13.88
CA ASP A 695 -15.75 -40.81 13.62
C ASP A 695 -16.35 -40.33 14.94
N LEU A 696 -16.41 -41.19 15.97
CA LEU A 696 -16.81 -40.77 17.31
C LEU A 696 -15.91 -39.68 17.87
N ALA A 697 -14.59 -39.86 17.73
CA ALA A 697 -13.63 -38.85 18.17
C ALA A 697 -13.83 -37.52 17.42
N GLU A 698 -14.06 -37.56 16.10
CA GLU A 698 -14.36 -36.37 15.30
C GLU A 698 -15.67 -35.69 15.75
N MET A 699 -16.76 -36.46 15.93
CA MET A 699 -18.05 -35.94 16.38
C MET A 699 -17.95 -35.28 17.76
N GLN A 700 -17.30 -35.94 18.71
CA GLN A 700 -17.09 -35.40 20.06
C GLN A 700 -16.25 -34.12 20.03
N ASP A 701 -15.36 -33.96 19.06
CA ASP A 701 -14.57 -32.76 18.88
C ASP A 701 -15.41 -31.51 18.53
N TYR A 702 -16.60 -31.69 17.92
CA TYR A 702 -17.52 -30.60 17.61
C TYR A 702 -18.40 -30.17 18.80
N SER A 703 -18.51 -30.98 19.85
CA SER A 703 -19.32 -30.65 21.03
C SER A 703 -18.85 -29.37 21.73
N TYR A 704 -19.76 -28.61 22.35
CA TYR A 704 -19.36 -27.38 23.04
C TYR A 704 -18.40 -27.66 24.21
N GLU A 705 -18.47 -28.83 24.86
CA GLU A 705 -17.56 -29.18 25.94
C GLU A 705 -16.11 -29.25 25.44
N LYS A 706 -15.87 -29.78 24.24
CA LYS A 706 -14.54 -29.84 23.63
C LYS A 706 -14.19 -28.55 22.90
N ARG A 707 -15.07 -28.13 22.00
CA ARG A 707 -14.78 -27.08 21.04
C ARG A 707 -14.78 -25.68 21.64
N LEU A 708 -15.65 -25.42 22.62
CA LEU A 708 -15.72 -24.12 23.28
C LEU A 708 -15.04 -24.15 24.66
N ILE A 709 -15.51 -25.02 25.57
CA ILE A 709 -15.07 -24.99 26.97
C ILE A 709 -13.60 -25.36 27.11
N GLU A 710 -13.19 -26.54 26.62
CA GLU A 710 -11.81 -27.02 26.78
C GLU A 710 -10.78 -26.15 26.05
N ARG A 711 -11.10 -25.67 24.84
CA ARG A 711 -10.16 -24.95 23.97
C ARG A 711 -10.15 -23.43 24.12
N HIS A 712 -11.26 -22.82 24.55
CA HIS A 712 -11.44 -21.37 24.46
C HIS A 712 -12.05 -20.70 25.70
N LEU A 713 -12.26 -21.42 26.81
CA LEU A 713 -12.65 -20.84 28.10
C LEU A 713 -11.57 -21.10 29.19
N GLY A 714 -11.76 -20.54 30.39
CA GLY A 714 -10.90 -20.79 31.54
C GLY A 714 -9.51 -20.17 31.39
N GLU A 715 -8.47 -21.01 31.40
CA GLU A 715 -7.08 -20.58 31.15
C GLU A 715 -6.84 -20.27 29.67
N ASN A 716 -7.65 -20.83 28.77
CA ASN A 716 -7.54 -20.66 27.32
C ASN A 716 -8.51 -19.61 26.76
N ARG A 717 -9.02 -18.70 27.62
CA ARG A 717 -9.99 -17.67 27.22
C ARG A 717 -9.45 -16.78 26.09
N ARG A 718 -10.35 -16.27 25.25
CA ARG A 718 -10.02 -15.40 24.10
C ARG A 718 -10.44 -13.96 24.34
N ASP A 719 -9.81 -13.04 23.64
CA ASP A 719 -10.16 -11.62 23.69
C ASP A 719 -11.50 -11.36 22.98
N VAL A 720 -11.83 -12.16 21.95
CA VAL A 720 -13.08 -12.04 21.18
C VAL A 720 -13.60 -13.38 20.67
N TYR A 721 -14.94 -13.50 20.60
CA TYR A 721 -15.66 -14.68 20.12
C TYR A 721 -16.58 -14.30 18.96
N PHE A 722 -16.38 -14.91 17.79
CA PHE A 722 -17.18 -14.65 16.59
C PHE A 722 -18.19 -15.77 16.36
N PHE A 723 -19.45 -15.40 16.09
CA PHE A 723 -20.50 -16.32 15.68
C PHE A 723 -20.93 -16.07 14.23
N ASP A 724 -20.72 -17.07 13.38
CA ASP A 724 -20.96 -17.07 11.94
C ASP A 724 -21.73 -18.34 11.52
N HIS A 725 -22.80 -18.60 12.27
CA HIS A 725 -23.72 -19.74 12.12
C HIS A 725 -25.10 -19.29 11.63
N GLY A 726 -25.97 -20.24 11.27
CA GLY A 726 -27.36 -19.99 10.88
C GLY A 726 -27.76 -20.67 9.56
N HIS A 727 -26.84 -20.79 8.59
CA HIS A 727 -27.17 -21.35 7.28
C HIS A 727 -27.60 -22.82 7.35
N ASN A 728 -26.88 -23.64 8.11
CA ASN A 728 -27.15 -25.08 8.26
C ASN A 728 -28.14 -25.40 9.38
N ASP A 729 -28.58 -24.40 10.15
CA ASP A 729 -29.54 -24.55 11.24
C ASP A 729 -30.99 -24.67 10.75
N ARG A 730 -31.20 -24.82 9.44
CA ARG A 730 -32.51 -24.69 8.78
C ARG A 730 -33.04 -26.02 8.23
N ALA A 731 -32.95 -27.10 9.01
CA ALA A 731 -33.62 -28.36 8.66
C ALA A 731 -35.14 -28.16 8.49
N VAL A 732 -35.69 -27.24 9.28
CA VAL A 732 -36.96 -26.54 9.06
C VAL A 732 -36.68 -25.06 9.28
N ASP A 733 -37.40 -24.18 8.60
CA ASP A 733 -37.14 -22.74 8.65
C ASP A 733 -37.78 -22.08 9.88
N ASP A 734 -37.41 -22.58 11.07
CA ASP A 734 -37.96 -22.18 12.37
C ASP A 734 -36.99 -21.31 13.19
N ILE A 735 -35.86 -20.90 12.60
CA ILE A 735 -34.74 -20.28 13.31
C ILE A 735 -35.04 -18.92 13.96
N VAL A 736 -36.15 -18.25 13.58
CA VAL A 736 -36.64 -17.01 14.20
C VAL A 736 -37.78 -17.23 15.21
N THR A 737 -38.35 -18.43 15.28
CA THR A 737 -39.64 -18.67 15.96
C THR A 737 -39.54 -18.81 17.49
N ALA A 738 -38.37 -19.18 18.01
CA ALA A 738 -38.20 -19.57 19.41
C ALA A 738 -38.15 -18.39 20.40
N GLY A 739 -38.26 -17.15 19.93
CA GLY A 739 -38.03 -15.93 20.73
C GLY A 739 -36.54 -15.71 21.02
N ALA A 740 -36.10 -14.46 21.07
CA ALA A 740 -34.68 -14.13 21.20
C ALA A 740 -34.10 -14.39 22.60
N ASP A 741 -34.92 -14.66 23.62
CA ASP A 741 -34.52 -14.92 25.01
C ASP A 741 -34.48 -16.42 25.38
N THR A 742 -34.78 -17.33 24.46
CA THR A 742 -34.71 -18.77 24.73
C THR A 742 -33.27 -19.25 24.97
N ARG A 743 -33.08 -20.32 25.77
CA ARG A 743 -31.81 -21.05 25.96
C ARG A 743 -31.93 -22.51 25.52
N ASN A 744 -32.97 -22.83 24.76
CA ASN A 744 -33.19 -24.18 24.28
C ASN A 744 -32.17 -24.52 23.18
N ARG A 745 -31.20 -25.39 23.48
CA ARG A 745 -30.16 -25.86 22.53
C ARG A 745 -30.72 -26.52 21.26
N PHE A 746 -32.00 -26.91 21.26
CA PHE A 746 -32.70 -27.49 20.11
C PHE A 746 -33.38 -26.44 19.21
N THR A 747 -33.09 -25.16 19.43
CA THR A 747 -33.49 -24.03 18.59
C THR A 747 -32.24 -23.21 18.26
N TYR A 748 -32.20 -22.54 17.10
CA TYR A 748 -31.02 -21.76 16.71
C TYR A 748 -30.71 -20.63 17.69
N LEU A 749 -31.68 -19.75 17.96
CA LEU A 749 -31.53 -18.64 18.92
C LEU A 749 -31.12 -19.16 20.30
N GLY A 750 -31.77 -20.24 20.76
CA GLY A 750 -31.51 -20.81 22.07
C GLY A 750 -30.16 -21.48 22.20
N ALA A 751 -29.67 -22.11 21.13
CA ALA A 751 -28.33 -22.68 21.09
C ALA A 751 -27.25 -21.60 21.16
N ILE A 752 -27.39 -20.52 20.39
CA ILE A 752 -26.44 -19.40 20.44
C ILE A 752 -26.46 -18.73 21.82
N ASN A 753 -27.64 -18.44 22.36
CA ASN A 753 -27.77 -17.86 23.71
C ASN A 753 -27.15 -18.75 24.79
N PHE A 754 -27.35 -20.06 24.71
CA PHE A 754 -26.72 -21.02 25.62
C PHE A 754 -25.19 -20.95 25.54
N LEU A 755 -24.61 -20.89 24.33
CA LEU A 755 -23.17 -20.77 24.14
C LEU A 755 -22.63 -19.42 24.66
N ILE A 756 -23.37 -18.34 24.46
CA ILE A 756 -23.05 -17.01 25.01
C ILE A 756 -23.09 -17.03 26.54
N ASP A 757 -24.11 -17.66 27.15
CA ASP A 757 -24.19 -17.82 28.59
C ASP A 757 -22.95 -18.54 29.13
N LEU A 758 -22.44 -19.57 28.46
CA LEU A 758 -21.19 -20.25 28.84
C LEU A 758 -19.97 -19.30 28.79
N ILE A 759 -19.85 -18.52 27.72
CA ILE A 759 -18.75 -17.54 27.55
C ILE A 759 -18.82 -16.46 28.62
N LEU A 760 -19.99 -15.87 28.87
CA LEU A 760 -20.15 -14.78 29.83
C LEU A 760 -20.07 -15.26 31.28
N ASN A 761 -20.45 -16.50 31.57
CA ASN A 761 -20.23 -17.10 32.89
C ASN A 761 -18.74 -17.31 33.19
N ASP A 762 -17.91 -17.61 32.18
CA ASP A 762 -16.45 -17.70 32.31
C ASP A 762 -15.80 -16.31 32.39
N ASN A 763 -16.23 -15.40 31.52
CA ASN A 763 -15.74 -14.03 31.44
C ASN A 763 -16.89 -13.05 31.12
N PRO A 764 -17.45 -12.38 32.13
CA PRO A 764 -18.52 -11.40 31.94
C PRO A 764 -18.15 -10.18 31.09
N LYS A 765 -16.86 -10.01 30.75
CA LYS A 765 -16.34 -8.94 29.90
C LYS A 765 -15.88 -9.44 28.52
N ALA A 766 -16.21 -10.68 28.15
CA ALA A 766 -15.85 -11.22 26.85
C ALA A 766 -16.48 -10.38 25.74
N LYS A 767 -15.70 -10.05 24.70
CA LYS A 767 -16.24 -9.43 23.49
C LYS A 767 -16.84 -10.52 22.61
N ILE A 768 -18.09 -10.36 22.20
CA ILE A 768 -18.82 -11.30 21.35
C ILE A 768 -19.34 -10.52 20.15
N ILE A 769 -19.08 -11.02 18.93
CA ILE A 769 -19.42 -10.34 17.68
C ILE A 769 -20.12 -11.32 16.75
N PHE A 770 -21.24 -10.90 16.17
CA PHE A 770 -21.92 -11.67 15.13
C PHE A 770 -21.39 -11.30 13.75
N ILE A 771 -21.14 -12.31 12.93
CA ILE A 771 -20.81 -12.14 11.52
C ILE A 771 -22.06 -12.48 10.72
N GLY A 772 -22.61 -11.45 10.08
CA GLY A 772 -23.80 -11.56 9.27
C GLY A 772 -23.54 -12.37 8.00
N HIS A 773 -24.55 -13.09 7.53
CA HIS A 773 -24.49 -13.76 6.23
C HIS A 773 -24.18 -12.76 5.10
N TYR A 774 -23.58 -13.21 4.00
CA TYR A 774 -23.14 -12.29 2.93
C TYR A 774 -24.30 -11.72 2.09
N GLU A 775 -25.52 -12.29 2.20
CA GLU A 775 -26.74 -11.85 1.54
C GLU A 775 -27.95 -12.07 2.46
N ASN A 776 -29.08 -11.39 2.20
CA ASN A 776 -30.28 -11.49 3.03
C ASN A 776 -31.60 -11.64 2.24
N ALA A 777 -31.55 -11.92 0.94
CA ALA A 777 -32.72 -11.96 0.08
C ALA A 777 -33.19 -13.38 -0.21
N ARG A 778 -32.27 -14.33 -0.41
CA ARG A 778 -32.62 -15.73 -0.70
C ARG A 778 -33.16 -16.40 0.57
N LYS A 779 -32.45 -16.21 1.68
CA LYS A 779 -32.72 -16.85 2.97
C LYS A 779 -32.81 -15.82 4.10
N GLU A 780 -33.78 -14.91 3.99
CA GLU A 780 -33.97 -13.75 4.90
C GLU A 780 -34.01 -14.11 6.38
N THR A 781 -34.52 -15.29 6.73
CA THR A 781 -34.66 -15.75 8.12
C THR A 781 -33.31 -15.91 8.83
N ILE A 782 -32.21 -16.12 8.09
CA ILE A 782 -30.86 -16.19 8.68
C ILE A 782 -30.47 -14.83 9.25
N SER A 783 -30.49 -13.80 8.41
CA SER A 783 -30.14 -12.44 8.79
C SER A 783 -31.07 -11.92 9.88
N GLN A 784 -32.37 -12.19 9.77
CA GLN A 784 -33.35 -11.84 10.80
C GLN A 784 -33.04 -12.50 12.15
N ALA A 785 -32.66 -13.78 12.17
CA ALA A 785 -32.31 -14.47 13.41
C ALA A 785 -30.99 -13.94 14.01
N GLN A 786 -30.01 -13.61 13.15
CA GLN A 786 -28.75 -13.00 13.57
C GLN A 786 -28.97 -11.59 14.16
N ASP A 787 -29.85 -10.78 13.56
CA ASP A 787 -30.25 -9.48 14.10
C ASP A 787 -30.97 -9.64 15.46
N LEU A 788 -31.92 -10.59 15.58
CA LEU A 788 -32.60 -10.85 16.85
C LEU A 788 -31.63 -11.21 17.99
N LEU A 789 -30.56 -11.96 17.69
CA LEU A 789 -29.52 -12.30 18.68
C LEU A 789 -28.68 -11.08 19.06
N ALA A 790 -28.26 -10.29 18.07
CA ALA A 790 -27.49 -9.07 18.28
C ALA A 790 -28.29 -8.06 19.12
N ASP A 791 -29.55 -7.81 18.75
CA ASP A 791 -30.47 -6.90 19.44
C ASP A 791 -30.78 -7.36 20.87
N TYR A 792 -30.93 -8.67 21.10
CA TYR A 792 -31.23 -9.20 22.43
C TYR A 792 -30.09 -8.98 23.42
N TRP A 793 -28.84 -9.18 22.97
CA TRP A 793 -27.66 -9.03 23.81
C TRP A 793 -27.06 -7.62 23.81
N ASP A 794 -27.54 -6.75 22.92
CA ASP A 794 -26.90 -5.46 22.61
C ASP A 794 -25.44 -5.65 22.17
N PHE A 795 -25.20 -6.70 21.38
CA PHE A 795 -23.89 -7.05 20.84
C PHE A 795 -23.74 -6.63 19.38
N PRO A 796 -22.53 -6.27 18.95
CA PRO A 796 -22.29 -5.84 17.57
C PRO A 796 -22.49 -6.98 16.57
N ILE A 797 -23.07 -6.64 15.42
CA ILE A 797 -23.19 -7.51 14.25
C ILE A 797 -22.59 -6.82 13.02
N ILE A 798 -21.74 -7.55 12.29
CA ILE A 798 -21.21 -7.12 11.00
C ILE A 798 -22.18 -7.61 9.91
N ARG A 799 -23.07 -6.72 9.46
CA ARG A 799 -24.07 -7.01 8.42
C ARG A 799 -23.44 -7.07 7.03
N CYS A 800 -22.75 -8.17 6.71
CA CYS A 800 -22.07 -8.36 5.43
C CYS A 800 -23.01 -8.13 4.23
N TRP A 801 -24.29 -8.52 4.35
CA TRP A 801 -25.32 -8.33 3.34
C TRP A 801 -25.56 -6.86 2.94
N GLU A 802 -25.27 -5.88 3.80
CA GLU A 802 -25.43 -4.45 3.50
C GLU A 802 -24.20 -3.86 2.81
N ARG A 803 -23.05 -4.53 2.90
CA ARG A 803 -21.74 -4.01 2.51
C ARG A 803 -21.20 -4.63 1.22
N LEU A 804 -21.57 -5.88 0.94
CA LEU A 804 -21.04 -6.63 -0.20
C LEU A 804 -21.77 -6.32 -1.52
N GLY A 805 -23.05 -5.95 -1.45
CA GLY A 805 -23.89 -5.78 -2.65
C GLY A 805 -24.19 -7.09 -3.39
N TRP A 806 -23.93 -8.24 -2.75
CA TRP A 806 -24.18 -9.56 -3.30
C TRP A 806 -25.67 -9.91 -3.14
N THR A 807 -26.46 -9.49 -4.11
CA THR A 807 -27.91 -9.69 -4.08
C THR A 807 -28.35 -10.84 -4.97
N GLN A 808 -29.61 -11.25 -4.84
CA GLN A 808 -30.26 -12.17 -5.79
C GLN A 808 -30.76 -11.45 -7.06
N GLN A 809 -30.39 -10.17 -7.26
CA GLN A 809 -30.75 -9.45 -8.47
C GLN A 809 -29.93 -9.98 -9.65
N THR A 810 -30.60 -10.06 -10.79
CA THR A 810 -30.00 -10.54 -12.03
C THR A 810 -29.42 -9.37 -12.82
N VAL A 811 -28.19 -9.54 -13.29
CA VAL A 811 -27.54 -8.62 -14.24
C VAL A 811 -27.22 -9.35 -15.53
N LEU A 812 -27.25 -8.63 -16.65
CA LEU A 812 -26.81 -9.17 -17.94
C LEU A 812 -25.28 -9.13 -17.99
N THR A 813 -24.65 -10.28 -18.18
CA THR A 813 -23.20 -10.39 -18.26
C THR A 813 -22.78 -11.38 -19.35
N LYS A 814 -21.63 -11.14 -19.97
CA LYS A 814 -20.98 -12.11 -20.86
C LYS A 814 -20.14 -13.13 -20.08
N GLY A 815 -19.98 -12.92 -18.77
CA GLY A 815 -19.06 -13.72 -17.99
C GLY A 815 -19.57 -15.10 -17.61
N GLU A 816 -18.64 -16.04 -17.52
CA GLU A 816 -18.88 -17.41 -17.09
C GLU A 816 -17.74 -17.89 -16.18
N TRP A 817 -18.02 -18.89 -15.34
CA TRP A 817 -16.99 -19.53 -14.54
C TRP A 817 -16.23 -20.55 -15.39
N GLU A 818 -14.92 -20.39 -15.47
CA GLU A 818 -14.02 -21.31 -16.15
C GLU A 818 -13.01 -21.84 -15.13
N SER A 819 -13.10 -23.13 -14.83
CA SER A 819 -12.20 -23.80 -13.87
C SER A 819 -12.11 -23.10 -12.49
N GLY A 820 -13.21 -22.50 -12.02
CA GLY A 820 -13.27 -21.82 -10.72
C GLY A 820 -12.84 -20.36 -10.71
N VAL A 821 -12.49 -19.78 -11.86
CA VAL A 821 -12.19 -18.34 -12.02
C VAL A 821 -13.24 -17.68 -12.92
N TRP A 822 -13.65 -16.47 -12.56
CA TRP A 822 -14.64 -15.72 -13.34
C TRP A 822 -14.00 -15.10 -14.58
N ASN A 823 -14.41 -15.55 -15.77
CA ASN A 823 -14.03 -14.93 -17.04
C ASN A 823 -15.16 -14.00 -17.51
N PRO A 824 -15.00 -12.66 -17.46
CA PRO A 824 -16.07 -11.71 -17.78
C PRO A 824 -16.46 -11.68 -19.27
N THR A 825 -15.69 -12.35 -20.13
CA THR A 825 -15.84 -12.33 -21.59
C THR A 825 -16.09 -13.71 -22.22
N ALA A 826 -16.32 -14.74 -21.41
CA ALA A 826 -16.46 -16.12 -21.86
C ALA A 826 -17.52 -16.32 -22.96
N ASN A 827 -18.63 -15.56 -22.91
CA ASN A 827 -19.72 -15.66 -23.85
C ASN A 827 -19.74 -14.51 -24.87
N ALA A 828 -20.04 -14.82 -26.13
CA ALA A 828 -20.22 -13.81 -27.17
C ALA A 828 -21.44 -12.89 -26.90
N VAL A 829 -22.50 -13.43 -26.27
CA VAL A 829 -23.76 -12.76 -25.97
C VAL A 829 -23.98 -12.72 -24.46
N ALA A 830 -24.46 -11.59 -23.94
CA ALA A 830 -24.74 -11.45 -22.52
C ALA A 830 -25.97 -12.27 -22.10
N ALA A 831 -25.87 -12.96 -20.98
CA ALA A 831 -26.94 -13.75 -20.37
C ALA A 831 -27.26 -13.22 -18.96
N PRO A 832 -28.51 -13.37 -18.50
CA PRO A 832 -28.89 -13.03 -17.13
C PRO A 832 -28.18 -13.94 -16.12
N LYS A 833 -27.51 -13.36 -15.13
CA LYS A 833 -26.94 -14.08 -13.98
C LYS A 833 -27.14 -13.31 -12.68
N GLU A 834 -27.49 -14.01 -11.61
CA GLU A 834 -27.62 -13.44 -10.27
C GLU A 834 -26.26 -12.94 -9.77
N LEU A 835 -26.24 -11.82 -9.04
CA LEU A 835 -25.00 -11.24 -8.54
C LEU A 835 -24.22 -12.22 -7.65
N THR A 836 -24.87 -13.00 -6.79
CA THR A 836 -24.19 -14.04 -6.00
C THR A 836 -23.49 -15.08 -6.87
N LYS A 837 -24.08 -15.48 -8.00
CA LYS A 837 -23.49 -16.39 -9.00
C LYS A 837 -22.36 -15.79 -9.81
N ILE A 838 -22.15 -14.48 -9.76
CA ILE A 838 -20.99 -13.81 -10.36
C ILE A 838 -19.80 -13.83 -9.40
N TRP A 839 -20.07 -13.89 -8.09
CA TRP A 839 -19.04 -13.97 -7.05
C TRP A 839 -18.70 -15.41 -6.65
N MET A 840 -19.65 -16.35 -6.76
CA MET A 840 -19.47 -17.74 -6.33
C MET A 840 -20.04 -18.71 -7.37
N PRO A 841 -19.23 -19.63 -7.93
CA PRO A 841 -19.72 -20.58 -8.94
C PRO A 841 -20.84 -21.49 -8.44
N ASP A 842 -20.79 -21.91 -7.19
CA ASP A 842 -21.82 -22.76 -6.58
C ASP A 842 -22.94 -21.97 -5.88
N ASP A 843 -22.90 -20.65 -5.97
CA ASP A 843 -23.88 -19.73 -5.41
C ASP A 843 -24.01 -19.82 -3.87
N LEU A 844 -22.99 -20.35 -3.19
CA LEU A 844 -23.02 -20.55 -1.74
C LEU A 844 -21.68 -20.28 -1.04
N HIS A 845 -20.59 -20.83 -1.57
CA HIS A 845 -19.31 -20.90 -0.89
C HIS A 845 -18.30 -19.93 -1.52
N PRO A 846 -17.84 -18.89 -0.79
CA PRO A 846 -16.88 -17.90 -1.31
C PRO A 846 -15.56 -18.51 -1.80
N ASN A 847 -15.12 -19.61 -1.20
CA ASN A 847 -13.89 -20.30 -1.60
C ASN A 847 -14.01 -21.11 -2.90
N THR A 848 -15.20 -21.19 -3.51
CA THR A 848 -15.34 -21.79 -4.84
C THR A 848 -14.87 -20.86 -5.96
N ASP A 849 -14.75 -19.56 -5.68
CA ASP A 849 -13.89 -18.66 -6.44
C ASP A 849 -12.43 -18.89 -6.05
N ILE A 850 -11.71 -19.66 -6.86
CA ILE A 850 -10.32 -20.04 -6.57
C ILE A 850 -9.34 -18.87 -6.77
N SER A 851 -9.78 -17.75 -7.35
CA SER A 851 -8.96 -16.53 -7.41
C SER A 851 -8.82 -15.86 -6.04
N GLY A 852 -9.69 -16.20 -5.09
CA GLY A 852 -9.76 -15.60 -3.76
C GLY A 852 -10.49 -14.26 -3.72
N GLY A 853 -10.99 -13.74 -4.85
CA GLY A 853 -11.68 -12.45 -4.93
C GLY A 853 -12.92 -12.37 -4.02
N ALA A 854 -13.76 -13.40 -4.04
CA ALA A 854 -14.94 -13.46 -3.17
C ALA A 854 -14.58 -13.49 -1.68
N THR A 855 -13.63 -14.35 -1.28
CA THR A 855 -13.21 -14.48 0.12
C THR A 855 -12.49 -13.23 0.63
N GLY A 856 -11.63 -12.64 -0.21
CA GLY A 856 -10.95 -11.37 0.08
C GLY A 856 -11.95 -10.23 0.28
N ARG A 857 -13.00 -10.15 -0.55
CA ARG A 857 -14.02 -9.11 -0.43
C ARG A 857 -14.82 -9.18 0.87
N ILE A 858 -15.12 -10.39 1.36
CA ILE A 858 -15.73 -10.59 2.67
C ILE A 858 -14.77 -10.14 3.78
N ALA A 859 -13.50 -10.54 3.70
CA ALA A 859 -12.49 -10.15 4.68
C ALA A 859 -12.32 -8.62 4.77
N GLU A 860 -12.23 -7.92 3.63
CA GLU A 860 -12.16 -6.46 3.57
C GLU A 860 -13.30 -5.78 4.33
N VAL A 861 -14.54 -6.23 4.12
CA VAL A 861 -15.72 -5.71 4.81
C VAL A 861 -15.59 -5.93 6.31
N ILE A 862 -15.21 -7.14 6.74
CA ILE A 862 -15.09 -7.48 8.15
C ILE A 862 -13.98 -6.67 8.83
N ILE A 863 -12.80 -6.57 8.21
CA ILE A 863 -11.64 -5.79 8.68
C ILE A 863 -12.07 -4.34 8.91
N ALA A 864 -12.73 -3.73 7.92
CA ALA A 864 -13.20 -2.36 8.01
C ALA A 864 -14.17 -2.18 9.18
N GLN A 865 -15.12 -3.11 9.39
CA GLN A 865 -16.08 -3.01 10.49
C GLN A 865 -15.46 -3.27 11.87
N LEU A 866 -14.52 -4.20 11.99
CA LEU A 866 -13.84 -4.47 13.26
C LEU A 866 -13.01 -3.28 13.76
N ALA A 867 -12.48 -2.45 12.87
CA ALA A 867 -11.81 -1.20 13.24
C ALA A 867 -12.74 -0.20 13.98
N HIS A 868 -14.06 -0.35 13.86
CA HIS A 868 -15.06 0.51 14.49
C HIS A 868 -15.69 -0.08 15.77
N ILE A 869 -15.44 -1.36 16.10
CA ILE A 869 -16.07 -2.11 17.21
C ILE A 869 -15.20 -2.03 18.50
N VAL A 870 -14.43 -0.95 18.68
CA VAL A 870 -13.41 -0.85 19.76
C VAL A 870 -14.03 -0.66 21.14
#